data_AF-A0A2N2JD48-F1
#
_entry.id   AF-A0A2N2JD48-F1
#
_cell.length_a   1.000
_cell.length_b   1.000
_cell.length_c   1.000
_cell.angle_alpha   90.00
_cell.angle_beta   90.00
_cell.angle_gamma   90.00
#
_symmetry.space_group_name_H-M   'P 1'
#
loop_
_entity.id
_entity.type
_entity.pdbx_description
1 polymer ?
#
loop_
_entity_poly.entity_id
_entity_poly.type
_entity_poly.pdbx_seq_one_letter_code
_entity_poly.pdbx_strand_id
1 'polypeptide(L)'
;MPPCILPTVVRAPLQLFALAALVALAQCIGVAPFEAGEAEDTVAADTAAPDTGALDTVEADTAEPPDTVAPDAAVVDTEDAEDAEDAADGDDAADTEVVTCAPSCPGACGPDGCGGTCGECEGELACSPEHACLAPHLIVGNQCESPVPIDTLPYATTGDTRFGSDAFTTSGLSCPGIATPGAVGGGFRDQVYRFLPTATGTWVIRVKPEFDASLTILGSCVTGATLTACERGADDGGVGEEEVVAVRLTGGVAVWVVVDGGALASDGGGEGPYDLEIDGPCFPDCSGRVCGDDGCAGSCGECDSGTVCGDAGLCVTPPGDRCEAPFVIDGAALPFAWEGTTATADANPSFATSLDCSAGGFVVGQASPDQVFALTPVVDGVYTVHLDADFDAVVSVREGCDADAATCLAVEAQVEGDETLLVPLDAGVDYVIVVDGFGNDVAERGAYTLSVDAPCPRTCGDRVCGEDGCGLTCGECPNAACAPVGTCVAPQTLPGNLCQTAFVVGPVPFAGAGNTLYASDALSLPESACGDGYPTLGAGTPDQVWRFAAPAAGIYRVDLDASFYGALYVLASCATGETPDDDCLAAAAGAPHVGVNLDLAAGQEVRVVVDGASPTVTPLRGTYALRVSGVCAPQCEGRDCGLDGCGGSCGTCQDGLACNAADGRCVAASEVVGNRCENPLKITSVPAHRAGTTLGRTPDYSVPAGACPGIVGAWGAASGDTVYAFTPPAPGSYAVSLDADFDSLLYVVRDCGAVATSCLGGVDALGVGPETLTLTLTDVSTVFVIVDGFSNFGDVSGTFELVIEAL
;
A
#
# COMPACT_ATOMS: atom_id res chain seq x y z
N MET A 1 5.37 23.07 67.72
CA MET A 1 5.75 24.44 68.14
C MET A 1 4.85 25.43 67.37
N PRO A 2 4.56 26.63 67.92
CA PRO A 2 3.21 27.21 68.11
C PRO A 2 2.54 27.86 66.86
N PRO A 3 1.26 28.29 66.94
CA PRO A 3 0.30 28.32 65.83
C PRO A 3 0.17 29.68 65.13
N CYS A 4 -0.28 29.68 63.86
CA CYS A 4 -0.67 30.90 63.16
C CYS A 4 -2.17 31.20 63.32
N ILE A 5 -2.41 32.48 63.62
CA ILE A 5 -3.64 33.11 64.07
C ILE A 5 -4.46 33.58 62.86
N LEU A 6 -5.77 33.33 62.88
CA LEU A 6 -6.75 33.97 61.99
C LEU A 6 -7.08 35.40 62.46
N PRO A 7 -7.23 36.39 61.57
CA PRO A 7 -8.00 37.58 61.85
C PRO A 7 -9.39 37.54 61.20
N THR A 8 -10.23 38.36 61.80
CA THR A 8 -11.69 38.34 61.85
C THR A 8 -12.36 39.09 60.71
N VAL A 9 -13.59 38.65 60.41
CA VAL A 9 -14.56 39.15 59.44
C VAL A 9 -15.02 40.59 59.70
N VAL A 10 -15.16 41.42 58.64
CA VAL A 10 -16.08 42.57 58.60
C VAL A 10 -16.91 42.57 57.30
N ARG A 11 -18.18 42.21 57.48
CA ARG A 11 -19.46 42.56 56.83
C ARG A 11 -19.51 43.30 55.45
N ALA A 12 -19.99 42.56 54.43
CA ALA A 12 -21.21 42.76 53.58
C ALA A 12 -21.33 43.99 52.64
N PRO A 13 -22.24 44.02 51.61
CA PRO A 13 -23.14 42.98 51.06
C PRO A 13 -23.18 42.80 49.50
N LEU A 14 -23.73 41.65 49.10
CA LEU A 14 -24.58 41.32 47.92
C LEU A 14 -24.32 42.02 46.56
N GLN A 15 -23.99 41.22 45.52
CA GLN A 15 -24.96 40.77 44.50
C GLN A 15 -24.30 39.86 43.43
N LEU A 16 -24.97 38.72 43.20
CA LEU A 16 -25.11 37.90 41.98
C LEU A 16 -23.91 37.19 41.30
N PHE A 17 -24.02 35.85 41.31
CA PHE A 17 -23.69 34.81 40.31
C PHE A 17 -22.26 34.76 39.73
N ALA A 18 -21.40 33.81 40.09
CA ALA A 18 -21.45 32.34 39.92
C ALA A 18 -21.19 31.86 38.48
N LEU A 19 -19.92 31.60 38.17
CA LEU A 19 -19.45 30.39 37.47
C LEU A 19 -17.90 30.32 37.61
N ALA A 20 -17.38 29.48 38.51
CA ALA A 20 -16.02 28.92 38.50
C ALA A 20 -15.80 28.02 39.74
N ALA A 21 -16.39 26.83 39.69
CA ALA A 21 -15.96 25.62 40.39
C ALA A 21 -15.97 24.55 39.28
N LEU A 22 -15.00 23.67 39.05
CA LEU A 22 -14.10 22.96 39.95
C LEU A 22 -12.74 22.76 39.26
N VAL A 23 -11.66 23.16 39.92
CA VAL A 23 -10.39 22.42 39.91
C VAL A 23 -9.95 22.31 41.37
N ALA A 24 -9.41 21.15 41.73
CA ALA A 24 -8.82 20.78 43.03
C ALA A 24 -9.78 20.20 44.09
N LEU A 25 -10.14 18.93 43.89
CA LEU A 25 -10.37 17.99 44.98
C LEU A 25 -9.57 16.72 44.67
N ALA A 26 -8.46 16.50 45.38
CA ALA A 26 -7.99 15.19 45.85
C ALA A 26 -6.47 15.17 46.11
N GLN A 27 -6.05 15.63 47.29
CA GLN A 27 -4.89 15.04 47.97
C GLN A 27 -5.16 15.06 49.48
N CYS A 28 -5.59 13.93 50.03
CA CYS A 28 -5.52 13.61 51.46
C CYS A 28 -5.79 12.13 51.71
N ILE A 29 -4.98 11.21 51.18
CA ILE A 29 -4.67 9.94 51.87
C ILE A 29 -3.22 9.59 51.54
N GLY A 30 -2.38 9.56 52.56
CA GLY A 30 -0.96 9.23 52.44
C GLY A 30 -0.67 7.76 52.72
N VAL A 31 0.45 7.27 52.17
CA VAL A 31 1.20 6.12 52.68
C VAL A 31 2.71 6.40 52.47
N ALA A 32 3.53 5.88 53.39
CA ALA A 32 4.89 6.22 53.77
C ALA A 32 6.02 5.88 52.75
N PRO A 33 7.27 6.39 52.93
CA PRO A 33 8.36 6.22 51.99
C PRO A 33 9.22 4.97 52.31
N PHE A 34 9.79 4.36 51.26
CA PHE A 34 10.85 3.35 51.37
C PHE A 34 12.08 3.80 50.58
N GLU A 35 13.24 3.51 51.16
CA GLU A 35 14.55 4.11 50.88
C GLU A 35 15.17 3.71 49.53
N ALA A 36 16.00 4.62 49.00
CA ALA A 36 16.88 4.41 47.86
C ALA A 36 18.11 3.58 48.25
N GLY A 37 18.52 2.69 47.35
CA GLY A 37 19.82 2.00 47.39
C GLY A 37 20.44 2.02 45.99
N GLU A 38 21.62 2.64 45.90
CA GLU A 38 22.52 2.64 44.75
C GLU A 38 23.15 1.24 44.55
N ALA A 39 23.45 0.88 43.29
CA ALA A 39 24.60 0.05 42.96
C ALA A 39 24.99 0.22 41.49
N GLU A 40 26.22 0.69 41.28
CA GLU A 40 27.00 0.56 40.06
C GLU A 40 27.30 -0.93 39.78
N ASP A 41 27.38 -1.36 38.51
CA ASP A 41 28.58 -2.05 37.99
C ASP A 41 28.59 -2.14 36.46
N THR A 42 29.79 -1.92 35.94
CA THR A 42 30.28 -1.98 34.56
C THR A 42 30.54 -3.43 34.09
N VAL A 43 30.29 -3.77 32.81
CA VAL A 43 31.19 -4.62 32.00
C VAL A 43 31.04 -4.28 30.51
N ALA A 44 32.18 -4.26 29.83
CA ALA A 44 32.46 -3.80 28.47
C ALA A 44 32.10 -4.78 27.33
N ALA A 45 31.95 -4.16 26.15
CA ALA A 45 32.33 -4.55 24.79
C ALA A 45 32.51 -6.05 24.42
N ASP A 46 31.85 -6.45 23.33
CA ASP A 46 32.58 -7.09 22.22
C ASP A 46 31.93 -6.79 20.87
N THR A 47 32.80 -6.60 19.89
CA THR A 47 32.57 -6.29 18.47
C THR A 47 32.41 -7.57 17.66
N ALA A 48 31.40 -7.65 16.78
CA ALA A 48 31.46 -8.51 15.60
C ALA A 48 30.41 -8.11 14.56
N ALA A 49 30.88 -7.75 13.37
CA ALA A 49 30.11 -7.73 12.12
C ALA A 49 29.73 -9.16 11.69
N PRO A 50 28.76 -9.32 10.77
CA PRO A 50 29.13 -9.76 9.42
C PRO A 50 28.36 -8.96 8.33
N ASP A 51 29.03 -8.48 7.30
CA ASP A 51 29.43 -9.18 6.07
C ASP A 51 28.26 -9.31 5.07
N THR A 52 28.30 -8.41 4.07
CA THR A 52 27.39 -8.27 2.94
C THR A 52 27.70 -9.32 1.88
N GLY A 53 26.76 -10.23 1.62
CA GLY A 53 26.81 -11.19 0.53
C GLY A 53 25.87 -10.80 -0.61
N ALA A 54 26.45 -10.62 -1.78
CA ALA A 54 25.81 -10.27 -3.06
C ALA A 54 24.87 -11.36 -3.61
N LEU A 55 23.79 -10.94 -4.25
CA LEU A 55 22.96 -11.68 -5.22
C LEU A 55 22.53 -10.64 -6.27
N ASP A 56 23.19 -10.54 -7.43
CA ASP A 56 22.96 -11.33 -8.66
C ASP A 56 21.52 -11.18 -9.18
N THR A 57 21.30 -10.12 -9.95
CA THR A 57 20.10 -9.84 -10.74
C THR A 57 20.13 -10.64 -12.02
N VAL A 58 19.21 -11.60 -12.17
CA VAL A 58 18.93 -12.26 -13.45
C VAL A 58 17.67 -11.64 -14.04
N GLU A 59 17.81 -11.19 -15.29
CA GLU A 59 16.82 -10.55 -16.15
C GLU A 59 15.54 -11.40 -16.31
N ALA A 60 14.39 -10.74 -16.19
CA ALA A 60 13.09 -11.31 -16.56
C ALA A 60 12.85 -11.10 -18.05
N ASP A 61 12.83 -12.20 -18.79
CA ASP A 61 12.47 -12.27 -20.20
C ASP A 61 10.95 -12.41 -20.35
N THR A 62 10.40 -11.58 -21.23
CA THR A 62 8.99 -11.52 -21.62
C THR A 62 8.59 -12.74 -22.46
N ALA A 63 7.49 -13.41 -22.11
CA ALA A 63 6.82 -14.34 -23.02
C ALA A 63 5.29 -14.26 -22.89
N GLU A 64 4.65 -13.96 -24.02
CA GLU A 64 3.20 -13.91 -24.27
C GLU A 64 2.49 -15.26 -24.01
N PRO A 65 1.16 -15.23 -23.76
CA PRO A 65 0.34 -16.45 -23.64
C PRO A 65 -0.07 -17.02 -25.02
N PRO A 66 -0.13 -18.35 -25.21
CA PRO A 66 -0.76 -18.93 -26.38
C PRO A 66 -2.26 -19.21 -26.17
N ASP A 67 -3.01 -18.84 -27.20
CA ASP A 67 -4.41 -19.17 -27.49
C ASP A 67 -4.85 -20.60 -27.11
N THR A 68 -5.94 -20.69 -26.35
CA THR A 68 -6.73 -21.91 -26.22
C THR A 68 -7.76 -22.02 -27.34
N VAL A 69 -7.51 -22.96 -28.26
CA VAL A 69 -8.49 -23.52 -29.19
C VAL A 69 -9.43 -24.48 -28.45
N ALA A 70 -10.74 -24.31 -28.62
CA ALA A 70 -11.72 -25.39 -28.43
C ALA A 70 -12.81 -25.34 -29.53
N PRO A 71 -13.46 -26.47 -29.87
CA PRO A 71 -13.84 -26.75 -31.25
C PRO A 71 -15.34 -26.66 -31.58
N ASP A 72 -15.57 -26.45 -32.87
CA ASP A 72 -16.68 -26.84 -33.75
C ASP A 72 -17.97 -27.46 -33.16
N ALA A 73 -19.09 -26.80 -33.47
CA ALA A 73 -20.33 -27.46 -33.86
C ALA A 73 -21.17 -26.57 -34.82
N ALA A 74 -20.94 -26.80 -36.12
CA ALA A 74 -21.87 -26.82 -37.26
C ALA A 74 -23.25 -26.12 -37.20
N VAL A 75 -23.62 -25.44 -38.31
CA VAL A 75 -24.71 -25.80 -39.26
C VAL A 75 -25.27 -24.57 -40.01
N VAL A 76 -25.20 -24.63 -41.35
CA VAL A 76 -26.09 -24.06 -42.42
C VAL A 76 -25.92 -22.61 -42.92
N ASP A 77 -25.20 -22.51 -44.03
CA ASP A 77 -25.62 -22.21 -45.42
C ASP A 77 -26.51 -20.98 -45.79
N THR A 78 -26.06 -20.36 -46.90
CA THR A 78 -26.74 -19.58 -47.96
C THR A 78 -26.92 -18.05 -47.91
N GLU A 79 -26.09 -17.40 -48.74
CA GLU A 79 -26.42 -16.51 -49.88
C GLU A 79 -26.56 -14.98 -49.72
N ASP A 80 -25.93 -14.32 -50.73
CA ASP A 80 -26.09 -12.97 -51.30
C ASP A 80 -25.52 -11.76 -50.52
N ALA A 81 -24.42 -11.10 -50.93
CA ALA A 81 -24.13 -10.31 -52.16
C ALA A 81 -24.60 -8.85 -52.08
N GLU A 82 -23.75 -7.94 -52.61
CA GLU A 82 -23.85 -6.46 -52.75
C GLU A 82 -23.28 -5.68 -51.53
N ASP A 83 -22.35 -4.73 -51.61
CA ASP A 83 -21.81 -3.92 -52.71
C ASP A 83 -20.42 -3.36 -52.35
N ALA A 84 -19.71 -2.92 -53.39
CA ALA A 84 -18.33 -2.42 -53.40
C ALA A 84 -18.21 -0.91 -53.15
N GLU A 85 -16.94 -0.47 -53.07
CA GLU A 85 -16.36 0.90 -53.06
C GLU A 85 -16.07 1.40 -51.63
N ASP A 86 -14.83 1.64 -51.20
CA ASP A 86 -13.74 2.35 -51.86
C ASP A 86 -12.37 1.93 -51.29
N ALA A 87 -11.36 1.94 -52.16
CA ALA A 87 -9.95 1.76 -51.81
C ALA A 87 -9.26 3.13 -51.73
N ALA A 88 -8.60 3.42 -50.60
CA ALA A 88 -7.46 4.34 -50.53
C ALA A 88 -6.74 4.22 -49.17
N ASP A 89 -5.54 3.65 -49.22
CA ASP A 89 -4.28 4.07 -48.58
C ASP A 89 -4.22 4.42 -47.08
N GLY A 90 -3.33 3.71 -46.38
CA GLY A 90 -2.43 4.36 -45.41
C GLY A 90 -2.09 3.58 -44.15
N ASP A 91 -1.45 2.42 -44.26
CA ASP A 91 -0.64 1.86 -43.16
C ASP A 91 0.63 2.71 -43.01
N ASP A 92 0.85 3.28 -41.82
CA ASP A 92 2.15 3.80 -41.37
C ASP A 92 2.31 3.46 -39.87
N ALA A 93 2.63 2.21 -39.59
CA ALA A 93 3.36 1.83 -38.39
C ALA A 93 4.84 1.83 -38.77
N ALA A 94 5.57 2.87 -38.35
CA ALA A 94 7.00 2.97 -38.58
C ALA A 94 7.74 1.92 -37.74
N ASP A 95 8.36 1.01 -38.47
CA ASP A 95 9.34 0.02 -38.06
C ASP A 95 10.59 0.75 -37.51
N THR A 96 10.86 0.63 -36.21
CA THR A 96 12.08 1.17 -35.60
C THR A 96 13.26 0.27 -36.00
N GLU A 97 13.93 0.61 -37.10
CA GLU A 97 15.18 -0.06 -37.48
C GLU A 97 16.20 0.04 -36.33
N VAL A 98 16.58 -1.10 -35.76
CA VAL A 98 17.78 -1.22 -34.93
C VAL A 98 18.99 -0.91 -35.80
N VAL A 99 19.49 0.32 -35.73
CA VAL A 99 20.72 0.74 -36.40
C VAL A 99 21.89 -0.01 -35.75
N THR A 100 22.34 -1.10 -36.38
CA THR A 100 23.60 -1.75 -36.01
C THR A 100 24.76 -0.83 -36.38
N CYS A 101 25.33 -0.14 -35.38
CA CYS A 101 26.50 0.69 -35.61
C CYS A 101 27.72 -0.20 -35.89
N ALA A 102 28.38 0.00 -37.04
CA ALA A 102 29.57 -0.73 -37.42
C ALA A 102 30.83 0.04 -36.98
N PRO A 103 31.62 -0.47 -36.01
CA PRO A 103 32.77 0.26 -35.46
C PRO A 103 33.84 0.51 -36.53
N SER A 104 34.36 1.73 -36.57
CA SER A 104 35.39 2.18 -37.51
C SER A 104 36.61 2.69 -36.76
N CYS A 105 37.76 2.05 -36.99
CA CYS A 105 39.01 2.39 -36.32
C CYS A 105 40.02 3.03 -37.26
N PRO A 106 40.10 4.38 -37.30
CA PRO A 106 41.02 5.09 -38.17
C PRO A 106 42.49 5.02 -37.71
N GLY A 107 42.76 4.56 -36.47
CA GLY A 107 44.10 4.43 -35.92
C GLY A 107 44.22 3.35 -34.84
N ALA A 108 45.26 3.46 -34.00
CA ALA A 108 45.64 2.44 -33.00
C ALA A 108 44.92 2.60 -31.65
N CYS A 109 44.19 3.70 -31.46
CA CYS A 109 43.44 4.09 -30.27
C CYS A 109 42.35 5.10 -30.66
N GLY A 110 41.40 5.42 -29.77
CA GLY A 110 40.36 6.45 -29.97
C GLY A 110 38.95 5.86 -30.09
N PRO A 111 37.88 6.64 -30.27
CA PRO A 111 36.51 6.13 -30.35
C PRO A 111 36.24 5.39 -31.66
N ASP A 112 35.39 4.36 -31.62
CA ASP A 112 35.03 3.55 -32.78
C ASP A 112 33.81 4.07 -33.56
N GLY A 113 33.21 5.18 -33.10
CA GLY A 113 32.02 5.79 -33.69
C GLY A 113 30.70 5.13 -33.27
N CYS A 114 30.74 4.12 -32.41
CA CYS A 114 29.59 3.34 -31.95
C CYS A 114 29.46 3.28 -30.42
N GLY A 115 30.10 4.21 -29.72
CA GLY A 115 30.17 4.21 -28.25
C GLY A 115 31.28 3.32 -27.67
N GLY A 116 32.03 2.60 -28.50
CA GLY A 116 33.21 1.81 -28.09
C GLY A 116 34.54 2.50 -28.42
N THR A 117 35.65 1.79 -28.20
CA THR A 117 37.02 2.29 -28.45
C THR A 117 37.82 1.36 -29.38
N CYS A 118 38.71 1.96 -30.16
CA CYS A 118 39.61 1.36 -31.12
C CYS A 118 40.95 0.98 -30.50
N GLY A 119 40.91 0.13 -29.48
CA GLY A 119 42.10 -0.32 -28.76
C GLY A 119 42.63 0.69 -27.75
N GLU A 120 43.57 0.22 -26.91
CA GLU A 120 44.20 1.01 -25.85
C GLU A 120 45.69 1.19 -26.12
N CYS A 121 46.22 2.35 -25.74
CA CYS A 121 47.66 2.60 -25.83
C CYS A 121 48.41 1.87 -24.72
N GLU A 122 49.44 1.09 -25.07
CA GLU A 122 50.24 0.37 -24.08
C GLU A 122 51.08 1.32 -23.21
N GLY A 123 51.10 1.07 -21.89
CA GLY A 123 51.94 1.78 -20.93
C GLY A 123 51.42 3.18 -20.58
N GLU A 124 52.30 4.17 -20.48
CA GLU A 124 51.97 5.56 -20.15
C GLU A 124 51.64 6.41 -21.40
N LEU A 125 51.34 5.78 -22.54
CA LEU A 125 51.01 6.48 -23.79
C LEU A 125 49.53 6.89 -23.79
N ALA A 126 49.22 8.08 -24.32
CA ALA A 126 47.87 8.58 -24.49
C ALA A 126 47.49 8.65 -25.99
N CYS A 127 46.19 8.59 -26.25
CA CYS A 127 45.69 8.62 -27.62
C CYS A 127 45.62 10.05 -28.15
N SER A 128 46.35 10.35 -29.23
CA SER A 128 46.24 11.67 -29.87
C SER A 128 44.92 11.79 -30.64
N PRO A 129 44.45 13.03 -30.94
CA PRO A 129 43.31 13.27 -31.82
C PRO A 129 43.46 12.64 -33.23
N GLU A 130 44.70 12.42 -33.67
CA GLU A 130 45.02 11.70 -34.90
C GLU A 130 45.07 10.16 -34.73
N HIS A 131 44.56 9.64 -33.62
CA HIS A 131 44.43 8.21 -33.30
C HIS A 131 45.79 7.49 -33.21
N ALA A 132 46.81 8.20 -32.73
CA ALA A 132 48.17 7.68 -32.51
C ALA A 132 48.53 7.65 -31.02
N CYS A 133 49.15 6.56 -30.57
CA CYS A 133 49.67 6.45 -29.20
C CYS A 133 50.97 7.25 -29.05
N LEU A 134 50.89 8.39 -28.36
CA LEU A 134 52.01 9.30 -28.13
C LEU A 134 52.27 9.47 -26.64
N ALA A 135 53.49 9.90 -26.29
CA ALA A 135 53.76 10.29 -24.91
C ALA A 135 52.87 11.49 -24.52
N PRO A 136 52.23 11.52 -23.34
CA PRO A 136 51.21 12.51 -22.99
C PRO A 136 51.67 13.97 -23.13
N HIS A 137 52.94 14.25 -22.81
CA HIS A 137 53.55 15.59 -22.96
C HIS A 137 53.64 16.10 -24.42
N LEU A 138 53.39 15.24 -25.41
CA LEU A 138 53.35 15.59 -26.83
C LEU A 138 51.94 15.90 -27.33
N ILE A 139 50.91 15.66 -26.51
CA ILE A 139 49.51 15.91 -26.83
C ILE A 139 49.08 17.21 -26.13
N VAL A 140 48.59 18.16 -26.91
CA VAL A 140 48.07 19.43 -26.37
C VAL A 140 46.76 19.15 -25.64
N GLY A 141 46.66 19.60 -24.39
CA GLY A 141 45.52 19.39 -23.52
C GLY A 141 45.68 18.30 -22.48
N ASN A 142 46.71 17.45 -22.57
CA ASN A 142 46.81 16.28 -21.69
C ASN A 142 47.54 16.55 -20.36
N GLN A 143 48.30 17.64 -20.25
CA GLN A 143 49.13 17.94 -19.07
C GLN A 143 49.21 19.44 -18.79
N CYS A 144 49.52 19.80 -17.54
CA CYS A 144 49.73 21.20 -17.13
C CYS A 144 50.78 21.95 -17.95
N GLU A 145 51.82 21.23 -18.38
CA GLU A 145 52.95 21.77 -19.13
C GLU A 145 52.64 21.93 -20.62
N SER A 146 51.57 21.30 -21.11
CA SER A 146 51.08 21.37 -22.49
C SER A 146 49.53 21.49 -22.52
N PRO A 147 48.94 22.53 -21.91
CA PRO A 147 47.48 22.69 -21.88
C PRO A 147 46.98 23.24 -23.22
N VAL A 148 45.68 23.07 -23.49
CA VAL A 148 45.02 23.76 -24.61
C VAL A 148 45.02 25.28 -24.34
N PRO A 149 45.69 26.10 -25.17
CA PRO A 149 45.71 27.55 -24.96
C PRO A 149 44.37 28.18 -25.39
N ILE A 150 43.81 29.01 -24.52
CA ILE A 150 42.64 29.83 -24.83
C ILE A 150 43.11 31.28 -24.95
N ASP A 151 43.15 31.76 -26.19
CA ASP A 151 43.68 33.08 -26.53
C ASP A 151 42.58 34.16 -26.71
N THR A 152 41.31 33.75 -26.75
CA THR A 152 40.15 34.64 -26.92
C THR A 152 39.05 34.31 -25.92
N LEU A 153 38.46 35.33 -25.30
CA LEU A 153 37.35 35.22 -24.35
C LEU A 153 36.20 36.16 -24.79
N PRO A 154 34.92 35.75 -24.70
CA PRO A 154 34.44 34.44 -24.22
C PRO A 154 34.90 33.29 -25.13
N TYR A 155 34.95 32.08 -24.57
CA TYR A 155 35.47 30.88 -25.24
C TYR A 155 34.46 29.76 -25.16
N ALA A 156 34.23 29.08 -26.28
CA ALA A 156 33.42 27.88 -26.35
C ALA A 156 34.13 26.85 -27.24
N THR A 157 34.18 25.60 -26.81
CA THR A 157 34.73 24.49 -27.59
C THR A 157 34.05 23.18 -27.20
N THR A 158 34.03 22.22 -28.11
CA THR A 158 33.79 20.81 -27.77
C THR A 158 35.13 20.14 -27.48
N GLY A 159 35.21 19.38 -26.39
CA GLY A 159 36.33 18.54 -26.00
C GLY A 159 35.89 17.08 -25.84
N ASP A 160 36.83 16.19 -25.52
CA ASP A 160 36.56 14.76 -25.32
C ASP A 160 37.64 14.12 -24.45
N THR A 161 37.29 13.79 -23.21
CA THR A 161 38.24 13.26 -22.22
C THR A 161 38.86 11.93 -22.64
N ARG A 162 38.27 11.18 -23.57
CA ARG A 162 38.83 9.91 -24.07
C ARG A 162 40.20 10.05 -24.76
N PHE A 163 40.53 11.25 -25.24
CA PHE A 163 41.87 11.56 -25.80
C PHE A 163 42.86 12.12 -24.76
N GLY A 164 42.40 12.29 -23.53
CA GLY A 164 43.18 12.77 -22.40
C GLY A 164 44.14 11.73 -21.83
N SER A 165 44.81 12.11 -20.75
CA SER A 165 45.53 11.20 -19.88
C SER A 165 45.02 11.36 -18.45
N ASP A 166 44.91 10.28 -17.68
CA ASP A 166 44.71 10.31 -16.23
C ASP A 166 45.99 10.85 -15.58
N ALA A 167 46.13 12.16 -15.59
CA ALA A 167 47.27 12.89 -15.06
C ALA A 167 46.92 13.62 -13.76
N PHE A 168 45.62 13.68 -13.42
CA PHE A 168 45.05 14.43 -12.30
C PHE A 168 44.19 13.56 -11.40
N THR A 169 44.83 12.65 -10.69
CA THR A 169 44.15 11.97 -9.58
C THR A 169 44.01 12.93 -8.39
N THR A 170 42.82 13.50 -8.17
CA THR A 170 42.60 14.47 -7.08
C THR A 170 42.46 13.84 -5.69
N SER A 171 42.83 12.57 -5.53
CA SER A 171 42.76 11.84 -4.26
C SER A 171 43.35 12.66 -3.08
N GLY A 172 42.48 13.10 -2.17
CA GLY A 172 42.85 13.92 -1.01
C GLY A 172 42.84 15.44 -1.20
N LEU A 173 42.35 15.98 -2.32
CA LEU A 173 42.06 17.40 -2.45
C LEU A 173 40.76 17.77 -1.74
N SER A 174 40.80 18.87 -0.99
CA SER A 174 39.61 19.64 -0.66
C SER A 174 39.54 20.83 -1.62
N CYS A 175 38.73 20.73 -2.69
CA CYS A 175 38.42 21.89 -3.50
C CYS A 175 37.08 22.48 -3.07
N PRO A 176 36.98 23.80 -2.83
CA PRO A 176 35.69 24.43 -2.54
C PRO A 176 34.70 24.18 -3.68
N GLY A 177 33.52 23.63 -3.37
CA GLY A 177 32.45 23.34 -4.34
C GLY A 177 32.32 21.88 -4.76
N ILE A 178 33.25 21.00 -4.35
CA ILE A 178 33.12 19.55 -4.53
C ILE A 178 32.82 18.93 -3.15
N ALA A 179 31.65 18.32 -2.99
CA ALA A 179 31.09 17.93 -1.70
C ALA A 179 31.77 16.71 -1.05
N THR A 180 32.39 15.82 -1.84
CA THR A 180 32.97 14.55 -1.37
C THR A 180 34.48 14.49 -1.59
N PRO A 181 35.30 14.68 -0.53
CA PRO A 181 36.74 14.53 -0.62
C PRO A 181 37.11 13.09 -0.99
N GLY A 182 37.53 12.87 -2.24
CA GLY A 182 37.97 11.57 -2.76
C GLY A 182 37.10 10.95 -3.87
N ALA A 183 36.04 11.62 -4.33
CA ALA A 183 35.17 11.12 -5.40
C ALA A 183 35.53 11.62 -6.82
N VAL A 184 36.64 12.34 -6.98
CA VAL A 184 36.97 13.06 -8.22
C VAL A 184 38.28 12.56 -8.81
N GLY A 185 38.27 12.11 -10.06
CA GLY A 185 39.48 11.83 -10.84
C GLY A 185 40.22 10.54 -10.53
N GLY A 186 39.55 9.54 -9.96
CA GLY A 186 40.17 8.24 -9.70
C GLY A 186 40.08 7.32 -10.91
N GLY A 187 41.01 7.40 -11.87
CA GLY A 187 41.14 6.41 -12.94
C GLY A 187 40.50 6.77 -14.29
N PHE A 188 40.10 8.02 -14.48
CA PHE A 188 39.58 8.55 -15.74
C PHE A 188 40.52 9.61 -16.32
N ARG A 189 40.45 9.82 -17.63
CA ARG A 189 41.32 10.73 -18.38
C ARG A 189 40.87 12.19 -18.25
N ASP A 190 41.87 13.07 -18.18
CA ASP A 190 41.65 14.51 -18.03
C ASP A 190 41.91 15.30 -19.32
N GLN A 191 41.23 16.44 -19.45
CA GLN A 191 41.63 17.53 -20.35
C GLN A 191 41.89 18.83 -19.60
N VAL A 192 43.01 19.48 -19.96
CA VAL A 192 43.51 20.70 -19.33
C VAL A 192 43.56 21.85 -20.32
N TYR A 193 42.87 22.92 -19.97
CA TYR A 193 42.90 24.20 -20.67
C TYR A 193 43.65 25.23 -19.86
N ARG A 194 44.15 26.27 -20.53
CA ARG A 194 44.80 27.40 -19.88
C ARG A 194 44.38 28.71 -20.53
N PHE A 195 43.96 29.67 -19.70
CA PHE A 195 43.60 31.01 -20.17
C PHE A 195 44.13 32.12 -19.27
N LEU A 196 44.04 33.35 -19.77
CA LEU A 196 44.41 34.58 -19.06
C LEU A 196 43.17 35.47 -18.92
N PRO A 197 42.56 35.59 -17.73
CA PRO A 197 41.41 36.45 -17.51
C PRO A 197 41.71 37.89 -17.93
N THR A 198 40.83 38.50 -18.73
CA THR A 198 41.04 39.86 -19.27
C THR A 198 40.81 40.94 -18.22
N ALA A 199 40.04 40.65 -17.17
CA ALA A 199 39.72 41.55 -16.07
C ALA A 199 39.54 40.77 -14.76
N THR A 200 39.75 41.47 -13.64
CA THR A 200 39.42 40.93 -12.32
C THR A 200 37.91 40.96 -12.10
N GLY A 201 37.32 39.82 -11.77
CA GLY A 201 35.88 39.67 -11.59
C GLY A 201 35.47 38.21 -11.38
N THR A 202 34.16 37.95 -11.28
CA THR A 202 33.62 36.57 -11.26
C THR A 202 33.57 36.05 -12.68
N TRP A 203 34.15 34.89 -12.94
CA TRP A 203 34.09 34.18 -14.21
C TRP A 203 33.24 32.93 -14.03
N VAL A 204 32.40 32.64 -15.02
CA VAL A 204 31.54 31.46 -15.04
C VAL A 204 32.12 30.50 -16.07
N ILE A 205 32.39 29.28 -15.64
CA ILE A 205 32.96 28.22 -16.47
C ILE A 205 31.95 27.07 -16.42
N ARG A 206 31.47 26.65 -17.58
CA ARG A 206 30.45 25.61 -17.74
C ARG A 206 31.04 24.45 -18.51
N VAL A 207 30.76 23.24 -18.07
CA VAL A 207 31.01 22.02 -18.84
C VAL A 207 29.70 21.28 -18.96
N LYS A 208 29.28 21.00 -20.19
CA LYS A 208 28.15 20.13 -20.49
C LYS A 208 28.67 18.81 -21.05
N PRO A 209 28.88 17.79 -20.21
CA PRO A 209 29.38 16.49 -20.62
C PRO A 209 28.27 15.60 -21.19
N GLU A 210 28.63 14.52 -21.88
CA GLU A 210 27.75 13.36 -22.12
C GLU A 210 28.02 12.22 -21.12
N PHE A 211 28.80 12.51 -20.07
CA PHE A 211 29.28 11.58 -19.05
C PHE A 211 29.16 12.26 -17.67
N ASP A 212 29.41 11.51 -16.59
CA ASP A 212 29.49 12.09 -15.25
C ASP A 212 30.84 12.80 -15.11
N ALA A 213 30.86 14.13 -15.22
CA ALA A 213 32.08 14.92 -15.26
C ALA A 213 32.28 15.73 -13.99
N SER A 214 33.53 16.07 -13.73
CA SER A 214 33.92 17.03 -12.70
C SER A 214 34.70 18.17 -13.33
N LEU A 215 34.46 19.38 -12.81
CA LEU A 215 35.07 20.61 -13.30
C LEU A 215 35.93 21.25 -12.21
N THR A 216 37.22 21.44 -12.48
CA THR A 216 38.18 21.97 -11.51
C THR A 216 38.96 23.17 -12.04
N ILE A 217 39.04 24.26 -11.25
CA ILE A 217 39.79 25.47 -11.59
C ILE A 217 41.04 25.63 -10.72
N LEU A 218 42.20 25.75 -11.37
CA LEU A 218 43.49 25.80 -10.70
C LEU A 218 44.19 27.16 -10.92
N GLY A 219 44.71 27.74 -9.83
CA GLY A 219 45.55 28.95 -9.87
C GLY A 219 47.02 28.67 -10.24
N SER A 220 47.43 27.41 -10.12
CA SER A 220 48.70 26.89 -10.65
C SER A 220 48.57 25.40 -10.94
N CYS A 221 49.17 24.94 -12.03
CA CYS A 221 49.08 23.55 -12.47
C CYS A 221 50.49 22.95 -12.57
N VAL A 222 50.73 21.82 -11.89
CA VAL A 222 51.94 20.98 -12.01
C VAL A 222 51.52 19.51 -12.09
N THR A 223 51.91 18.81 -13.15
CA THR A 223 51.52 17.41 -13.36
C THR A 223 52.12 16.49 -12.29
N GLY A 224 51.33 15.60 -11.69
CA GLY A 224 51.78 14.61 -10.69
C GLY A 224 52.08 15.15 -9.29
N ALA A 225 51.76 16.42 -9.00
CA ALA A 225 51.79 16.98 -7.66
C ALA A 225 50.38 16.96 -7.05
N THR A 226 50.27 16.75 -5.72
CA THR A 226 49.00 17.01 -5.02
C THR A 226 48.63 18.49 -5.21
N LEU A 227 47.52 18.73 -5.91
CA LEU A 227 47.08 20.08 -6.32
C LEU A 227 46.81 20.94 -5.07
N THR A 228 47.75 21.80 -4.70
CA THR A 228 47.63 22.69 -3.53
C THR A 228 47.03 24.05 -3.88
N ALA A 229 46.52 24.22 -5.10
CA ALA A 229 46.09 25.49 -5.67
C ALA A 229 44.72 25.42 -6.39
N CYS A 230 43.80 24.61 -5.87
CA CYS A 230 42.42 24.61 -6.35
C CYS A 230 41.69 25.86 -5.87
N GLU A 231 41.19 26.65 -6.81
CA GLU A 231 40.45 27.89 -6.51
C GLU A 231 38.97 27.58 -6.27
N ARG A 232 38.37 26.70 -7.10
CA ARG A 232 36.98 26.23 -6.99
C ARG A 232 36.77 25.01 -7.91
N GLY A 233 35.81 24.16 -7.60
CA GLY A 233 35.33 23.08 -8.48
C GLY A 233 33.82 22.87 -8.37
N ALA A 234 33.27 22.02 -9.23
CA ALA A 234 31.89 21.55 -9.23
C ALA A 234 31.87 20.05 -9.60
N ASP A 235 30.91 19.34 -9.02
CA ASP A 235 30.62 17.92 -9.19
C ASP A 235 29.18 17.73 -8.70
N ASP A 236 28.22 18.13 -9.53
CA ASP A 236 26.78 18.07 -9.22
C ASP A 236 26.23 16.63 -9.35
N GLY A 237 27.01 15.74 -9.98
CA GLY A 237 26.83 14.30 -10.05
C GLY A 237 25.74 13.89 -11.04
N GLY A 238 26.06 12.90 -11.87
CA GLY A 238 25.12 12.30 -12.82
C GLY A 238 25.54 12.47 -14.27
N VAL A 239 25.13 11.52 -15.11
CA VAL A 239 25.50 11.50 -16.53
C VAL A 239 24.76 12.61 -17.29
N GLY A 240 25.53 13.52 -17.90
CA GLY A 240 24.97 14.56 -18.77
C GLY A 240 24.57 15.86 -18.08
N GLU A 241 24.76 15.93 -16.75
CA GLU A 241 24.47 17.12 -15.96
C GLU A 241 25.53 18.22 -16.21
N GLU A 242 25.09 19.47 -16.28
CA GLU A 242 25.99 20.61 -16.54
C GLU A 242 26.75 21.01 -15.28
N GLU A 243 28.08 20.97 -15.35
CA GLU A 243 28.97 21.40 -14.28
C GLU A 243 29.28 22.89 -14.39
N VAL A 244 28.97 23.67 -13.34
CA VAL A 244 29.11 25.13 -13.38
C VAL A 244 29.94 25.68 -12.23
N VAL A 245 31.07 26.31 -12.56
CA VAL A 245 31.95 26.97 -11.58
C VAL A 245 31.95 28.49 -11.77
N ALA A 246 31.47 29.20 -10.74
CA ALA A 246 31.61 30.65 -10.62
C ALA A 246 32.81 31.03 -9.74
N VAL A 247 33.90 31.54 -10.30
CA VAL A 247 35.13 31.79 -9.52
C VAL A 247 35.65 33.21 -9.73
N ARG A 248 36.09 33.85 -8.65
CA ARG A 248 36.64 35.22 -8.72
C ARG A 248 38.10 35.17 -9.14
N LEU A 249 38.38 35.50 -10.39
CA LEU A 249 39.73 35.47 -10.97
C LEU A 249 40.36 36.86 -11.01
N THR A 250 41.70 36.90 -10.97
CA THR A 250 42.47 38.14 -11.11
C THR A 250 42.89 38.34 -12.56
N GLY A 251 42.58 39.51 -13.13
CA GLY A 251 42.96 39.85 -14.49
C GLY A 251 44.47 39.79 -14.72
N GLY A 252 44.90 39.13 -15.79
CA GLY A 252 46.32 38.98 -16.13
C GLY A 252 47.08 37.90 -15.35
N VAL A 253 46.39 37.08 -14.53
CA VAL A 253 46.97 35.91 -13.85
C VAL A 253 46.47 34.65 -14.52
N ALA A 254 47.36 33.80 -15.03
CA ALA A 254 46.97 32.59 -15.75
C ALA A 254 46.26 31.60 -14.83
N VAL A 255 45.25 30.93 -15.37
CA VAL A 255 44.48 29.88 -14.69
C VAL A 255 44.34 28.66 -15.59
N TRP A 256 44.10 27.51 -14.98
CA TRP A 256 43.88 26.25 -15.68
C TRP A 256 42.48 25.73 -15.36
N VAL A 257 41.83 25.17 -16.38
CA VAL A 257 40.53 24.50 -16.28
C VAL A 257 40.79 23.02 -16.55
N VAL A 258 40.38 22.16 -15.63
CA VAL A 258 40.51 20.71 -15.75
C VAL A 258 39.11 20.13 -15.83
N VAL A 259 38.87 19.34 -16.88
CA VAL A 259 37.66 18.54 -17.09
C VAL A 259 38.05 17.09 -16.93
N ASP A 260 37.40 16.39 -16.01
CA ASP A 260 37.76 15.05 -15.53
C ASP A 260 36.48 14.21 -15.30
N GLY A 261 36.58 12.90 -15.19
CA GLY A 261 35.48 11.99 -14.88
C GLY A 261 35.16 11.84 -13.39
N GLY A 262 33.87 11.76 -13.05
CA GLY A 262 33.38 11.43 -11.72
C GLY A 262 33.65 9.97 -11.34
N ALA A 263 34.13 9.72 -10.11
CA ALA A 263 34.56 8.38 -9.69
C ALA A 263 33.41 7.42 -9.31
N LEU A 264 32.14 7.87 -9.37
CA LEU A 264 30.98 7.14 -8.86
C LEU A 264 30.04 6.60 -9.94
N ALA A 265 30.36 6.75 -11.22
CA ALA A 265 29.55 6.21 -12.30
C ALA A 265 29.56 4.67 -12.31
N SER A 266 28.66 4.04 -11.54
CA SER A 266 28.23 2.65 -11.75
C SER A 266 27.54 2.43 -13.12
N ASP A 267 27.28 3.53 -13.83
CA ASP A 267 26.29 3.60 -14.91
C ASP A 267 26.94 3.76 -16.30
N GLY A 268 28.27 3.58 -16.40
CA GLY A 268 28.92 3.28 -17.68
C GLY A 268 29.47 4.44 -18.51
N GLY A 269 29.93 5.54 -17.91
CA GLY A 269 30.72 6.54 -18.63
C GLY A 269 31.39 7.55 -17.70
N GLY A 270 32.68 7.33 -17.37
CA GLY A 270 33.53 8.34 -16.70
C GLY A 270 34.38 9.17 -17.68
N GLU A 271 34.24 8.94 -18.99
CA GLU A 271 34.94 9.68 -20.04
C GLU A 271 34.03 9.84 -21.26
N GLY A 272 34.14 10.97 -21.95
CA GLY A 272 33.31 11.24 -23.12
C GLY A 272 33.48 12.64 -23.69
N PRO A 273 32.72 12.97 -24.73
CA PRO A 273 32.67 14.31 -25.27
C PRO A 273 31.98 15.28 -24.28
N TYR A 274 32.33 16.55 -24.37
CA TYR A 274 31.72 17.63 -23.59
C TYR A 274 31.82 18.96 -24.33
N ASP A 275 30.92 19.89 -24.03
CA ASP A 275 31.04 21.29 -24.42
C ASP A 275 31.56 22.11 -23.24
N LEU A 276 32.64 22.87 -23.44
CA LEU A 276 33.23 23.78 -22.46
C LEU A 276 32.97 25.23 -22.88
N GLU A 277 32.36 26.01 -21.98
CA GLU A 277 32.13 27.44 -22.12
C GLU A 277 32.80 28.23 -20.98
N ILE A 278 33.48 29.33 -21.32
CA ILE A 278 34.13 30.23 -20.36
C ILE A 278 33.68 31.66 -20.65
N ASP A 279 32.89 32.18 -19.73
CA ASP A 279 32.29 33.52 -19.79
C ASP A 279 32.73 34.41 -18.64
N GLY A 280 33.04 35.67 -18.93
CA GLY A 280 33.28 36.64 -17.88
C GLY A 280 34.00 37.94 -18.26
N PRO A 281 34.09 38.89 -17.31
CA PRO A 281 33.52 38.79 -15.96
C PRO A 281 31.98 38.99 -15.92
N CYS A 282 31.28 38.14 -15.17
CA CYS A 282 29.86 38.21 -14.89
C CYS A 282 29.58 39.14 -13.69
N PHE A 283 28.45 39.84 -13.72
CA PHE A 283 27.98 40.70 -12.63
C PHE A 283 26.64 40.15 -12.11
N PRO A 284 26.59 39.65 -10.86
CA PRO A 284 25.36 39.06 -10.35
C PRO A 284 24.26 40.12 -10.26
N ASP A 285 23.07 39.79 -10.75
CA ASP A 285 21.91 40.69 -10.77
C ASP A 285 20.75 40.12 -9.97
N CYS A 286 20.68 40.54 -8.70
CA CYS A 286 19.58 40.23 -7.81
C CYS A 286 18.56 41.37 -7.71
N SER A 287 18.54 42.28 -8.69
CA SER A 287 17.64 43.43 -8.64
C SER A 287 16.18 42.98 -8.68
N GLY A 288 15.51 43.07 -7.52
CA GLY A 288 14.11 42.66 -7.36
C GLY A 288 13.90 41.19 -7.00
N ARG A 289 14.98 40.43 -6.78
CA ARG A 289 14.94 39.02 -6.34
C ARG A 289 15.42 38.90 -4.90
N VAL A 290 14.87 37.93 -4.17
CA VAL A 290 15.29 37.52 -2.82
C VAL A 290 15.77 36.07 -2.76
N CYS A 291 15.52 35.29 -3.82
CA CYS A 291 15.96 33.91 -3.98
C CYS A 291 16.18 33.62 -5.48
N GLY A 292 16.74 32.45 -5.80
CA GLY A 292 16.94 31.99 -7.18
C GLY A 292 18.26 32.45 -7.79
N ASP A 293 18.52 32.10 -9.05
CA ASP A 293 19.79 32.36 -9.74
C ASP A 293 20.08 33.87 -9.88
N ASP A 294 21.34 34.26 -9.61
CA ASP A 294 21.87 35.62 -9.77
C ASP A 294 22.40 35.93 -11.18
N GLY A 295 22.27 34.97 -12.12
CA GLY A 295 22.76 35.06 -13.49
C GLY A 295 24.26 34.81 -13.64
N CYS A 296 24.95 34.53 -12.55
CA CYS A 296 26.37 34.21 -12.49
C CYS A 296 26.65 32.89 -11.78
N ALA A 297 25.67 31.96 -11.82
CA ALA A 297 25.72 30.66 -11.13
C ALA A 297 25.93 30.76 -9.61
N GLY A 298 25.55 31.91 -9.02
CA GLY A 298 25.29 32.06 -7.60
C GLY A 298 23.77 32.17 -7.35
N SER A 299 23.37 32.31 -6.09
CA SER A 299 21.98 32.56 -5.72
C SER A 299 21.80 33.96 -5.12
N CYS A 300 20.64 34.57 -5.37
CA CYS A 300 20.21 35.82 -4.77
C CYS A 300 19.79 35.71 -3.31
N GLY A 301 19.70 34.48 -2.80
CA GLY A 301 19.31 34.12 -1.44
C GLY A 301 18.64 32.74 -1.41
N GLU A 302 18.25 32.32 -0.20
CA GLU A 302 17.49 31.10 0.06
C GLU A 302 16.15 31.49 0.69
N CYS A 303 15.13 30.65 0.50
CA CYS A 303 13.83 30.86 1.10
C CYS A 303 13.76 30.28 2.52
N ASP A 304 12.97 30.93 3.38
CA ASP A 304 12.66 30.40 4.70
C ASP A 304 11.86 29.08 4.57
N SER A 305 11.94 28.23 5.60
CA SER A 305 11.26 26.93 5.63
C SER A 305 9.78 27.04 5.26
N GLY A 306 9.36 26.25 4.27
CA GLY A 306 8.00 26.18 3.75
C GLY A 306 7.61 27.27 2.75
N THR A 307 8.60 27.83 2.07
CA THR A 307 8.42 28.62 0.85
C THR A 307 9.44 28.20 -0.19
N VAL A 308 9.04 28.19 -1.46
CA VAL A 308 9.92 27.88 -2.58
C VAL A 308 10.22 29.14 -3.38
N CYS A 309 11.32 29.13 -4.12
CA CYS A 309 11.62 30.25 -4.99
C CYS A 309 10.77 30.20 -6.25
N GLY A 310 9.80 31.12 -6.36
CA GLY A 310 8.99 31.24 -7.57
C GLY A 310 9.76 31.90 -8.72
N ASP A 311 9.23 31.81 -9.94
CA ASP A 311 9.85 32.31 -11.18
C ASP A 311 10.26 33.79 -11.15
N ALA A 312 9.60 34.60 -10.30
CA ALA A 312 9.94 36.00 -10.10
C ALA A 312 11.21 36.22 -9.26
N GLY A 313 11.84 35.14 -8.76
CA GLY A 313 12.93 35.19 -7.78
C GLY A 313 12.44 35.66 -6.41
N LEU A 314 11.17 35.38 -6.08
CA LEU A 314 10.56 35.69 -4.80
C LEU A 314 10.14 34.41 -4.10
N CYS A 315 10.32 34.34 -2.78
CA CYS A 315 9.83 33.23 -1.98
C CYS A 315 8.31 33.27 -1.94
N VAL A 316 7.69 32.19 -2.41
CA VAL A 316 6.24 32.01 -2.45
C VAL A 316 5.89 30.69 -1.78
N THR A 317 4.69 30.61 -1.22
CA THR A 317 4.13 29.33 -0.78
C THR A 317 3.76 28.53 -2.03
N PRO A 318 4.23 27.28 -2.17
CA PRO A 318 3.79 26.43 -3.27
C PRO A 318 2.26 26.28 -3.27
N PRO A 319 1.60 26.35 -4.44
CA PRO A 319 0.19 26.01 -4.53
C PRO A 319 -0.04 24.57 -4.05
N GLY A 320 -1.13 24.33 -3.33
CA GLY A 320 -1.49 23.03 -2.80
C GLY A 320 -0.95 22.72 -1.41
N ASP A 321 0.15 23.33 -0.96
CA ASP A 321 0.76 22.99 0.33
C ASP A 321 -0.04 23.50 1.53
N ARG A 322 -0.85 24.55 1.34
CA ARG A 322 -1.63 25.16 2.41
C ARG A 322 -2.98 25.64 1.92
N CYS A 323 -3.89 25.71 2.87
CA CYS A 323 -5.24 26.21 2.69
C CYS A 323 -5.34 27.66 2.20
N GLU A 324 -4.33 28.50 2.46
CA GLU A 324 -4.30 29.87 1.93
C GLU A 324 -3.94 29.94 0.44
N ALA A 325 -3.39 28.85 -0.11
CA ALA A 325 -2.98 28.74 -1.50
C ALA A 325 -3.30 27.34 -2.07
N PRO A 326 -4.56 26.88 -2.08
CA PRO A 326 -4.91 25.54 -2.55
C PRO A 326 -4.86 25.47 -4.08
N PHE A 327 -4.76 24.25 -4.62
CA PHE A 327 -5.08 24.01 -6.03
C PHE A 327 -6.58 24.27 -6.26
N VAL A 328 -6.94 25.04 -7.27
CA VAL A 328 -8.36 25.40 -7.50
C VAL A 328 -8.97 24.47 -8.55
N ILE A 329 -10.00 23.73 -8.15
CA ILE A 329 -10.84 22.93 -9.03
C ILE A 329 -12.01 23.81 -9.50
N ASP A 330 -12.09 24.05 -10.81
CA ASP A 330 -13.24 24.75 -11.38
C ASP A 330 -14.47 23.82 -11.39
N GLY A 331 -15.38 24.05 -10.45
CA GLY A 331 -16.62 23.28 -10.34
C GLY A 331 -17.53 23.34 -11.57
N ALA A 332 -17.34 24.32 -12.46
CA ALA A 332 -18.04 24.40 -13.75
C ALA A 332 -17.42 23.51 -14.83
N ALA A 333 -16.19 23.02 -14.61
CA ALA A 333 -15.39 22.26 -15.57
C ALA A 333 -15.26 20.77 -15.21
N LEU A 334 -16.13 20.25 -14.36
CA LEU A 334 -16.15 18.83 -14.00
C LEU A 334 -16.64 17.93 -15.17
N PRO A 335 -16.12 16.69 -15.30
CA PRO A 335 -15.20 15.99 -14.39
C PRO A 335 -13.78 16.56 -14.43
N PHE A 336 -13.09 16.46 -13.29
CA PHE A 336 -11.72 16.92 -13.07
C PHE A 336 -10.81 15.73 -12.78
N ALA A 337 -9.56 15.80 -13.26
CA ALA A 337 -8.51 14.85 -12.91
C ALA A 337 -7.17 15.60 -12.79
N TRP A 338 -6.34 15.16 -11.86
CA TRP A 338 -5.05 15.76 -11.53
C TRP A 338 -4.04 14.67 -11.17
N GLU A 339 -2.88 14.70 -11.83
CA GLU A 339 -1.72 13.90 -11.45
C GLU A 339 -0.79 14.75 -10.59
N GLY A 340 -0.47 14.27 -9.39
CA GLY A 340 0.28 15.03 -8.40
C GLY A 340 1.20 14.15 -7.55
N THR A 341 1.88 14.79 -6.59
CA THR A 341 2.67 14.09 -5.59
C THR A 341 2.70 14.86 -4.29
N THR A 342 2.55 14.16 -3.16
CA THR A 342 2.75 14.72 -1.82
C THR A 342 4.23 14.76 -1.43
N ALA A 343 5.13 14.19 -2.24
CA ALA A 343 6.56 14.11 -1.93
C ALA A 343 7.27 15.46 -1.79
N THR A 344 6.74 16.50 -2.45
CA THR A 344 7.27 17.87 -2.41
C THR A 344 6.51 18.80 -1.48
N ALA A 345 5.41 18.34 -0.89
CA ALA A 345 4.64 19.13 0.06
C ALA A 345 5.32 19.12 1.44
N ASP A 346 5.19 20.23 2.16
CA ASP A 346 5.63 20.30 3.56
C ASP A 346 4.77 19.35 4.40
N ALA A 347 5.37 18.67 5.38
CA ALA A 347 4.62 18.00 6.45
C ALA A 347 3.99 19.05 7.35
N ASN A 348 2.81 19.54 6.99
CA ASN A 348 2.10 20.51 7.77
C ASN A 348 1.04 19.77 8.61
N PRO A 349 1.17 19.72 9.95
CA PRO A 349 0.23 18.98 10.80
C PRO A 349 -1.18 19.62 10.86
N SER A 350 -1.52 20.55 9.95
CA SER A 350 -2.79 21.27 9.92
C SER A 350 -3.98 20.43 9.49
N PHE A 351 -3.80 19.30 8.82
CA PHE A 351 -4.94 18.48 8.36
C PHE A 351 -4.96 17.06 8.89
N ALA A 352 -4.32 16.80 10.04
CA ALA A 352 -4.50 15.54 10.73
C ALA A 352 -6.01 15.21 10.85
N THR A 353 -6.43 14.11 10.21
CA THR A 353 -7.85 13.83 9.96
C THR A 353 -8.34 12.79 10.97
N SER A 354 -9.50 13.04 11.60
CA SER A 354 -10.19 11.98 12.34
C SER A 354 -10.86 11.05 11.35
N LEU A 355 -10.55 9.74 11.37
CA LEU A 355 -11.05 8.74 10.41
C LEU A 355 -12.58 8.57 10.38
N ASP A 356 -13.27 9.17 11.34
CA ASP A 356 -14.72 9.14 11.51
C ASP A 356 -15.37 10.54 11.42
N CYS A 357 -14.60 11.55 10.99
CA CYS A 357 -14.98 12.96 11.03
C CYS A 357 -15.57 13.41 12.39
N SER A 358 -15.18 12.77 13.51
CA SER A 358 -15.74 13.03 14.83
C SER A 358 -14.75 13.70 15.78
N ALA A 359 -15.26 14.47 16.74
CA ALA A 359 -14.43 15.11 17.75
C ALA A 359 -13.85 14.06 18.71
N GLY A 360 -12.59 13.68 18.51
CA GLY A 360 -11.85 12.73 19.35
C GLY A 360 -11.72 11.32 18.79
N GLY A 361 -12.02 11.11 17.50
CA GLY A 361 -11.71 9.86 16.80
C GLY A 361 -10.20 9.67 16.57
N PHE A 362 -9.87 8.53 15.94
CA PHE A 362 -8.48 8.20 15.63
C PHE A 362 -7.95 9.16 14.56
N VAL A 363 -6.92 9.90 14.91
CA VAL A 363 -6.31 10.92 14.04
C VAL A 363 -5.21 10.28 13.21
N VAL A 364 -5.21 10.50 11.90
CA VAL A 364 -4.21 10.02 10.93
C VAL A 364 -3.52 11.20 10.21
N GLY A 365 -2.38 10.93 9.56
CA GLY A 365 -1.64 11.90 8.74
C GLY A 365 -0.78 12.91 9.50
N GLN A 366 -0.53 12.72 10.81
CA GLN A 366 0.23 13.71 11.59
C GLN A 366 1.69 13.90 11.15
N ALA A 367 2.29 12.88 10.54
CA ALA A 367 3.67 12.92 10.08
C ALA A 367 3.77 13.11 8.56
N SER A 368 2.68 12.94 7.83
CA SER A 368 2.65 12.89 6.38
C SER A 368 2.44 14.29 5.77
N PRO A 369 3.00 14.55 4.58
CA PRO A 369 2.78 15.78 3.85
C PRO A 369 1.45 15.79 3.11
N ASP A 370 0.80 16.94 3.15
CA ASP A 370 -0.58 17.18 2.76
C ASP A 370 -0.68 18.07 1.51
N GLN A 371 -1.59 17.74 0.59
CA GLN A 371 -1.97 18.58 -0.55
C GLN A 371 -3.44 18.94 -0.54
N VAL A 372 -3.70 20.21 -0.81
CA VAL A 372 -4.99 20.86 -0.58
C VAL A 372 -5.56 21.38 -1.90
N PHE A 373 -6.80 20.98 -2.17
CA PHE A 373 -7.60 21.42 -3.30
C PHE A 373 -8.83 22.17 -2.80
N ALA A 374 -9.20 23.26 -3.48
CA ALA A 374 -10.42 24.00 -3.24
C ALA A 374 -11.42 23.73 -4.37
N LEU A 375 -12.65 23.43 -4.01
CA LEU A 375 -13.76 23.19 -4.92
C LEU A 375 -14.97 24.03 -4.49
N THR A 376 -15.52 24.81 -5.43
CA THR A 376 -16.82 25.46 -5.26
C THR A 376 -17.83 24.82 -6.24
N PRO A 377 -18.71 23.93 -5.78
CA PRO A 377 -19.77 23.30 -6.58
C PRO A 377 -20.66 24.32 -7.28
N VAL A 378 -21.04 24.06 -8.52
CA VAL A 378 -22.01 24.89 -9.27
C VAL A 378 -23.45 24.38 -9.19
N VAL A 379 -23.64 23.13 -8.76
CA VAL A 379 -24.95 22.48 -8.61
C VAL A 379 -24.97 21.67 -7.33
N ASP A 380 -26.13 21.64 -6.66
CA ASP A 380 -26.32 20.78 -5.49
C ASP A 380 -26.30 19.32 -5.95
N GLY A 381 -25.50 18.48 -5.31
CA GLY A 381 -25.38 17.09 -5.73
C GLY A 381 -24.50 16.23 -4.84
N VAL A 382 -24.45 14.94 -5.15
CA VAL A 382 -23.46 14.01 -4.63
C VAL A 382 -22.31 13.98 -5.60
N TYR A 383 -21.11 14.26 -5.11
CA TYR A 383 -19.86 14.25 -5.85
C TYR A 383 -19.09 12.98 -5.49
N THR A 384 -18.55 12.32 -6.50
CA THR A 384 -17.57 11.25 -6.30
C THR A 384 -16.18 11.86 -6.34
N VAL A 385 -15.43 11.70 -5.25
CA VAL A 385 -14.01 12.02 -5.18
C VAL A 385 -13.27 10.69 -5.17
N HIS A 386 -12.39 10.49 -6.14
CA HIS A 386 -11.62 9.27 -6.27
C HIS A 386 -10.13 9.60 -6.26
N LEU A 387 -9.38 8.91 -5.41
CA LEU A 387 -7.95 9.01 -5.25
C LEU A 387 -7.34 7.65 -5.58
N ASP A 388 -6.29 7.64 -6.39
CA ASP A 388 -5.44 6.48 -6.66
C ASP A 388 -4.01 6.89 -6.29
N ALA A 389 -3.43 6.25 -5.28
CA ALA A 389 -2.14 6.63 -4.70
C ALA A 389 -1.18 5.42 -4.64
N ASP A 390 0.12 5.68 -4.84
CA ASP A 390 1.17 4.66 -4.69
C ASP A 390 1.68 4.47 -3.25
N PHE A 391 0.96 5.05 -2.29
CA PHE A 391 1.23 5.03 -0.85
C PHE A 391 -0.08 4.85 -0.06
N ASP A 392 0.00 4.49 1.22
CA ASP A 392 -1.16 4.41 2.13
C ASP A 392 -1.69 5.84 2.36
N ALA A 393 -2.78 6.17 1.67
CA ALA A 393 -3.28 7.53 1.54
C ALA A 393 -4.59 7.73 2.30
N VAL A 394 -4.85 9.00 2.60
CA VAL A 394 -6.08 9.47 3.23
C VAL A 394 -6.59 10.62 2.41
N VAL A 395 -7.83 10.51 1.95
CA VAL A 395 -8.55 11.62 1.30
C VAL A 395 -9.67 12.09 2.21
N SER A 396 -9.80 13.41 2.39
CA SER A 396 -10.90 13.99 3.15
C SER A 396 -11.52 15.20 2.47
N VAL A 397 -12.83 15.38 2.63
CA VAL A 397 -13.59 16.53 2.13
C VAL A 397 -14.18 17.30 3.30
N ARG A 398 -13.99 18.62 3.30
CA ARG A 398 -14.32 19.49 4.44
C ARG A 398 -14.97 20.82 4.00
N GLU A 399 -15.78 21.39 4.89
CA GLU A 399 -16.28 22.76 4.78
C GLU A 399 -15.23 23.76 5.25
N GLY A 400 -14.53 24.38 4.29
CA GLY A 400 -13.46 25.32 4.59
C GLY A 400 -12.19 24.68 5.15
N CYS A 401 -11.33 25.53 5.71
CA CYS A 401 -9.92 25.24 5.96
C CYS A 401 -9.56 25.05 7.45
N ASP A 402 -10.54 25.04 8.34
CA ASP A 402 -10.30 24.87 9.77
C ASP A 402 -10.11 23.38 10.10
N ALA A 403 -9.12 23.06 10.94
CA ALA A 403 -8.79 21.70 11.36
C ALA A 403 -9.84 21.06 12.31
N ASP A 404 -10.97 21.71 12.53
CA ASP A 404 -12.01 21.23 13.43
C ASP A 404 -12.74 20.04 12.81
N ALA A 405 -12.85 18.91 13.53
CA ALA A 405 -13.61 17.74 13.05
C ALA A 405 -15.06 18.06 12.66
N ALA A 406 -15.63 19.16 13.17
CA ALA A 406 -16.97 19.62 12.82
C ALA A 406 -17.13 20.11 11.37
N THR A 407 -16.02 20.39 10.66
CA THR A 407 -16.03 20.77 9.24
C THR A 407 -15.79 19.56 8.31
N CYS A 408 -15.38 18.41 8.84
CA CYS A 408 -15.15 17.19 8.08
C CYS A 408 -16.49 16.59 7.63
N LEU A 409 -16.68 16.43 6.33
CA LEU A 409 -17.89 15.85 5.75
C LEU A 409 -17.73 14.36 5.48
N ALA A 410 -16.56 13.98 4.96
CA ALA A 410 -16.24 12.60 4.64
C ALA A 410 -14.72 12.41 4.63
N VAL A 411 -14.29 11.21 4.98
CA VAL A 411 -12.89 10.76 4.95
C VAL A 411 -12.87 9.29 4.55
N GLU A 412 -11.90 8.91 3.74
CA GLU A 412 -11.62 7.51 3.39
C GLU A 412 -10.13 7.27 3.55
N ALA A 413 -9.80 6.10 4.09
CA ALA A 413 -8.45 5.69 4.45
C ALA A 413 -8.41 4.15 4.37
N GLN A 414 -8.08 3.63 3.20
CA GLN A 414 -7.88 2.20 2.99
C GLN A 414 -6.38 1.89 3.06
N VAL A 415 -6.03 0.72 3.62
CA VAL A 415 -4.64 0.36 3.94
C VAL A 415 -3.75 0.19 2.70
N GLU A 416 -4.33 0.17 1.49
CA GLU A 416 -3.65 0.16 0.18
C GLU A 416 -4.68 0.33 -0.96
N GLY A 417 -4.44 1.21 -1.93
CA GLY A 417 -5.18 1.31 -3.21
C GLY A 417 -6.26 2.41 -3.28
N ASP A 418 -7.11 2.33 -4.32
CA ASP A 418 -8.12 3.35 -4.66
C ASP A 418 -9.03 3.77 -3.49
N GLU A 419 -9.00 5.05 -3.10
CA GLU A 419 -9.98 5.64 -2.19
C GLU A 419 -11.14 6.28 -2.96
N THR A 420 -12.38 5.97 -2.57
CA THR A 420 -13.57 6.55 -3.21
C THR A 420 -14.55 7.10 -2.18
N LEU A 421 -14.85 8.39 -2.31
CA LEU A 421 -15.75 9.13 -1.43
C LEU A 421 -16.99 9.62 -2.20
N LEU A 422 -18.17 9.37 -1.64
CA LEU A 422 -19.43 9.97 -2.10
C LEU A 422 -19.84 11.07 -1.12
N VAL A 423 -19.71 12.33 -1.54
CA VAL A 423 -19.91 13.48 -0.64
C VAL A 423 -21.03 14.39 -1.14
N PRO A 424 -22.07 14.68 -0.34
CA PRO A 424 -23.09 15.64 -0.70
C PRO A 424 -22.53 17.06 -0.56
N LEU A 425 -22.46 17.82 -1.65
CA LEU A 425 -21.98 19.19 -1.66
C LEU A 425 -23.06 20.15 -2.18
N ASP A 426 -23.13 21.33 -1.58
CA ASP A 426 -24.10 22.37 -1.94
C ASP A 426 -23.48 23.43 -2.86
N ALA A 427 -24.25 23.90 -3.83
CA ALA A 427 -23.79 24.88 -4.82
C ALA A 427 -23.41 26.21 -4.17
N GLY A 428 -22.23 26.72 -4.53
CA GLY A 428 -21.71 28.00 -4.08
C GLY A 428 -21.13 28.00 -2.66
N VAL A 429 -20.98 26.83 -2.04
CA VAL A 429 -20.21 26.65 -0.79
C VAL A 429 -18.78 26.25 -1.16
N ASP A 430 -17.80 26.80 -0.45
CA ASP A 430 -16.38 26.49 -0.68
C ASP A 430 -15.98 25.28 0.16
N TYR A 431 -15.60 24.20 -0.52
CA TYR A 431 -15.11 22.96 0.09
C TYR A 431 -13.62 22.78 -0.17
N VAL A 432 -13.00 22.04 0.72
CA VAL A 432 -11.58 21.68 0.65
C VAL A 432 -11.47 20.16 0.57
N ILE A 433 -10.68 19.69 -0.39
CA ILE A 433 -10.29 18.29 -0.51
C ILE A 433 -8.82 18.21 -0.11
N VAL A 434 -8.51 17.34 0.84
CA VAL A 434 -7.14 17.13 1.33
C VAL A 434 -6.72 15.72 0.96
N VAL A 435 -5.57 15.60 0.30
CA VAL A 435 -4.85 14.36 0.04
C VAL A 435 -3.67 14.31 1.01
N ASP A 436 -3.59 13.27 1.82
CA ASP A 436 -2.61 13.08 2.90
C ASP A 436 -2.14 11.61 2.94
N GLY A 437 -1.09 11.30 3.69
CA GLY A 437 -0.68 9.93 4.00
C GLY A 437 -1.29 9.43 5.31
N PHE A 438 -1.41 8.12 5.50
CA PHE A 438 -2.01 7.54 6.72
C PHE A 438 -1.10 7.70 7.96
N GLY A 439 0.21 7.59 7.76
CA GLY A 439 1.24 7.57 8.79
C GLY A 439 1.22 8.72 9.81
N ASN A 440 1.26 8.37 11.11
CA ASN A 440 1.33 9.33 12.23
C ASN A 440 2.74 9.53 12.80
N ASP A 441 3.61 8.53 12.67
CA ASP A 441 4.97 8.53 13.22
C ASP A 441 6.04 8.54 12.13
N VAL A 442 5.71 7.98 10.96
CA VAL A 442 6.55 7.96 9.77
C VAL A 442 5.75 8.59 8.65
N ALA A 443 6.35 9.56 7.96
CA ALA A 443 5.71 10.23 6.84
C ALA A 443 5.54 9.27 5.66
N GLU A 444 4.30 9.09 5.22
CA GLU A 444 3.96 8.40 3.97
C GLU A 444 3.68 9.45 2.90
N ARG A 445 4.30 9.29 1.74
CA ARG A 445 4.23 10.26 0.63
C ARG A 445 4.57 9.58 -0.68
N GLY A 446 4.00 10.08 -1.77
CA GLY A 446 4.18 9.47 -3.07
C GLY A 446 3.42 10.18 -4.18
N ALA A 447 3.32 9.52 -5.33
CA ALA A 447 2.54 10.01 -6.46
C ALA A 447 1.07 9.59 -6.33
N TYR A 448 0.16 10.38 -6.88
CA TYR A 448 -1.26 10.06 -6.89
C TYR A 448 -1.99 10.68 -8.08
N THR A 449 -3.17 10.14 -8.38
CA THR A 449 -4.17 10.72 -9.27
C THR A 449 -5.43 11.06 -8.47
N LEU A 450 -5.80 12.34 -8.41
CA LEU A 450 -7.06 12.79 -7.81
C LEU A 450 -8.05 13.10 -8.91
N SER A 451 -9.27 12.56 -8.80
CA SER A 451 -10.37 12.90 -9.71
C SER A 451 -11.65 13.26 -8.96
N VAL A 452 -12.41 14.17 -9.55
CA VAL A 452 -13.73 14.60 -9.05
C VAL A 452 -14.71 14.49 -10.20
N ASP A 453 -15.68 13.61 -10.06
CA ASP A 453 -16.68 13.35 -11.09
C ASP A 453 -17.72 14.46 -11.20
N ALA A 454 -18.45 14.44 -12.32
CA ALA A 454 -19.64 15.26 -12.47
C ALA A 454 -20.68 14.87 -11.40
N PRO A 455 -21.33 15.86 -10.76
CA PRO A 455 -22.24 15.59 -9.66
C PRO A 455 -23.48 14.84 -10.12
N CYS A 456 -23.91 13.89 -9.30
CA CYS A 456 -25.25 13.33 -9.37
C CYS A 456 -26.24 14.26 -8.63
N PRO A 457 -27.20 14.88 -9.33
CA PRO A 457 -28.16 15.79 -8.68
C PRO A 457 -29.15 15.00 -7.82
N ARG A 458 -29.21 15.32 -6.52
CA ARG A 458 -30.12 14.67 -5.56
C ARG A 458 -31.57 14.84 -5.99
N THR A 459 -32.34 13.75 -6.02
CA THR A 459 -33.74 13.71 -6.46
C THR A 459 -34.75 13.68 -5.31
N CYS A 460 -34.40 14.33 -4.20
CA CYS A 460 -35.19 14.25 -2.97
C CYS A 460 -36.58 14.89 -3.07
N GLY A 461 -36.72 16.05 -3.72
CA GLY A 461 -38.01 16.74 -3.79
C GLY A 461 -38.62 16.95 -2.39
N ASP A 462 -39.84 16.42 -2.15
CA ASP A 462 -40.52 16.48 -0.85
C ASP A 462 -40.17 15.30 0.09
N ARG A 463 -39.25 14.41 -0.30
CA ARG A 463 -38.81 13.28 0.53
C ARG A 463 -37.94 13.76 1.67
N VAL A 464 -38.20 13.26 2.87
CA VAL A 464 -37.41 13.50 4.10
C VAL A 464 -36.51 12.32 4.47
N CYS A 465 -36.61 11.21 3.72
CA CYS A 465 -35.83 9.99 3.90
C CYS A 465 -35.85 9.14 2.62
N GLY A 466 -35.05 8.06 2.57
CA GLY A 466 -34.98 7.12 1.45
C GLY A 466 -33.93 7.53 0.41
N GLU A 467 -33.83 6.81 -0.71
CA GLU A 467 -32.80 7.05 -1.73
C GLU A 467 -32.90 8.45 -2.33
N ASP A 468 -31.75 9.11 -2.49
CA ASP A 468 -31.65 10.37 -3.21
C ASP A 468 -31.41 10.19 -4.73
N GLY A 469 -31.26 8.95 -5.19
CA GLY A 469 -30.98 8.60 -6.58
C GLY A 469 -29.49 8.66 -6.94
N CYS A 470 -28.62 8.93 -5.97
CA CYS A 470 -27.18 9.14 -6.14
C CYS A 470 -26.34 8.28 -5.18
N GLY A 471 -26.92 7.21 -4.64
CA GLY A 471 -26.25 6.29 -3.71
C GLY A 471 -26.30 6.72 -2.24
N LEU A 472 -26.86 7.90 -1.92
CA LEU A 472 -27.06 8.36 -0.55
C LEU A 472 -28.57 8.44 -0.19
N THR A 473 -28.87 9.09 0.93
CA THR A 473 -30.24 9.25 1.44
C THR A 473 -30.69 10.70 1.48
N CYS A 474 -31.98 10.95 1.23
CA CYS A 474 -32.63 12.25 1.41
C CYS A 474 -32.78 12.72 2.86
N GLY A 475 -32.31 11.92 3.82
CA GLY A 475 -32.42 12.15 5.24
C GLY A 475 -32.63 10.84 5.99
N GLU A 476 -32.72 10.93 7.30
CA GLU A 476 -32.88 9.78 8.20
C GLU A 476 -34.15 9.92 9.03
N CYS A 477 -34.63 8.77 9.54
CA CYS A 477 -35.81 8.70 10.39
C CYS A 477 -35.42 8.24 11.80
N PRO A 478 -35.08 9.17 12.72
CA PRO A 478 -34.74 8.80 14.09
C PRO A 478 -35.89 8.03 14.76
N ASN A 479 -35.64 6.80 15.21
CA ASN A 479 -36.64 5.91 15.83
C ASN A 479 -37.90 5.66 14.96
N ALA A 480 -37.77 5.77 13.64
CA ALA A 480 -38.84 5.59 12.67
C ALA A 480 -38.30 4.88 11.43
N ALA A 481 -39.20 4.44 10.56
CA ALA A 481 -38.85 3.78 9.32
C ALA A 481 -39.20 4.67 8.13
N CYS A 482 -38.43 4.58 7.04
CA CYS A 482 -38.73 5.36 5.84
C CYS A 482 -39.75 4.65 4.96
N ALA A 483 -40.93 5.25 4.77
CA ALA A 483 -41.89 4.74 3.81
C ALA A 483 -41.35 4.89 2.37
N PRO A 484 -41.75 4.03 1.41
CA PRO A 484 -41.31 4.14 0.00
C PRO A 484 -41.60 5.50 -0.67
N VAL A 485 -42.55 6.27 -0.12
CA VAL A 485 -42.86 7.63 -0.57
C VAL A 485 -41.90 8.70 0.00
N GLY A 486 -40.90 8.31 0.79
CA GLY A 486 -39.90 9.18 1.39
C GLY A 486 -40.38 9.94 2.63
N THR A 487 -41.26 9.35 3.43
CA THR A 487 -41.76 9.95 4.69
C THR A 487 -41.49 9.05 5.88
N CYS A 488 -41.06 9.61 7.00
CA CYS A 488 -40.89 8.85 8.23
C CYS A 488 -42.24 8.39 8.80
N VAL A 489 -42.37 7.09 9.03
CA VAL A 489 -43.55 6.45 9.62
C VAL A 489 -43.12 5.56 10.77
N ALA A 490 -44.07 5.20 11.64
CA ALA A 490 -43.75 4.34 12.77
C ALA A 490 -43.35 2.92 12.27
N PRO A 491 -42.29 2.29 12.81
CA PRO A 491 -41.73 1.06 12.26
C PRO A 491 -42.73 -0.10 12.14
N GLN A 492 -43.63 -0.23 13.12
CA GLN A 492 -44.68 -1.26 13.12
C GLN A 492 -45.69 -1.15 11.98
N THR A 493 -45.66 -0.06 11.20
CA THR A 493 -46.56 0.13 10.05
C THR A 493 -45.98 -0.43 8.76
N LEU A 494 -44.68 -0.75 8.73
CA LEU A 494 -43.99 -1.31 7.57
C LEU A 494 -43.59 -2.77 7.83
N PRO A 495 -43.77 -3.66 6.84
CA PRO A 495 -43.22 -5.01 6.89
C PRO A 495 -41.70 -5.01 7.07
N GLY A 496 -41.19 -6.05 7.71
CA GLY A 496 -39.75 -6.28 7.91
C GLY A 496 -39.07 -5.41 8.97
N ASN A 497 -39.72 -4.38 9.48
CA ASN A 497 -39.05 -3.42 10.38
C ASN A 497 -38.99 -3.85 11.84
N LEU A 498 -39.85 -4.79 12.23
CA LEU A 498 -39.88 -5.36 13.57
C LEU A 498 -40.12 -6.85 13.43
N CYS A 499 -39.70 -7.60 14.46
CA CYS A 499 -40.08 -9.00 14.64
C CYS A 499 -41.55 -9.34 14.36
N GLN A 500 -42.48 -8.48 14.81
CA GLN A 500 -43.93 -8.71 14.64
C GLN A 500 -44.38 -8.45 13.19
N THR A 501 -43.67 -7.58 12.48
CA THR A 501 -43.95 -7.23 11.08
C THR A 501 -43.02 -7.92 10.10
N ALA A 502 -42.18 -8.86 10.56
CA ALA A 502 -41.16 -9.55 9.77
C ALA A 502 -41.70 -10.07 8.43
N PHE A 503 -40.88 -9.94 7.39
CA PHE A 503 -41.17 -10.52 6.08
C PHE A 503 -41.30 -12.03 6.20
N VAL A 504 -42.26 -12.62 5.49
CA VAL A 504 -42.42 -14.08 5.49
C VAL A 504 -41.58 -14.65 4.36
N VAL A 505 -40.58 -15.45 4.70
CA VAL A 505 -39.84 -16.27 3.75
C VAL A 505 -40.82 -17.25 3.10
N GLY A 506 -40.77 -17.33 1.77
CA GLY A 506 -41.59 -18.25 1.00
C GLY A 506 -41.19 -19.72 1.20
N PRO A 507 -41.67 -20.63 0.32
CA PRO A 507 -41.18 -22.00 0.31
C PRO A 507 -39.66 -22.03 0.15
N VAL A 508 -38.98 -22.85 0.95
CA VAL A 508 -37.54 -23.09 0.85
C VAL A 508 -37.27 -24.15 -0.25
N PRO A 509 -36.29 -23.96 -1.15
CA PRO A 509 -35.33 -22.86 -1.21
C PRO A 509 -35.98 -21.53 -1.60
N PHE A 510 -35.58 -20.48 -0.89
CA PHE A 510 -36.09 -19.12 -1.03
C PHE A 510 -34.96 -18.17 -1.43
N ALA A 511 -35.29 -17.22 -2.30
CA ALA A 511 -34.47 -16.05 -2.56
C ALA A 511 -35.38 -14.82 -2.49
N GLY A 512 -34.96 -13.84 -1.70
CA GLY A 512 -35.61 -12.56 -1.52
C GLY A 512 -34.61 -11.42 -1.69
N ALA A 513 -35.11 -10.23 -1.99
CA ALA A 513 -34.32 -9.02 -1.92
C ALA A 513 -34.96 -8.08 -0.90
N GLY A 514 -34.13 -7.29 -0.23
CA GLY A 514 -34.56 -6.25 0.68
C GLY A 514 -33.66 -5.03 0.59
N ASN A 515 -33.98 -4.04 1.40
CA ASN A 515 -33.22 -2.80 1.46
C ASN A 515 -33.37 -2.19 2.85
N THR A 516 -32.30 -2.21 3.64
CA THR A 516 -32.26 -1.70 5.02
C THR A 516 -32.36 -0.18 5.07
N LEU A 517 -32.14 0.54 3.96
CA LEU A 517 -32.31 1.99 3.86
C LEU A 517 -33.70 2.48 4.31
N TYR A 518 -34.72 1.65 4.12
CA TYR A 518 -36.09 1.95 4.47
C TYR A 518 -36.49 1.44 5.86
N ALA A 519 -35.55 0.86 6.58
CA ALA A 519 -35.79 0.21 7.85
C ALA A 519 -35.56 1.13 9.05
N SER A 520 -36.01 0.70 10.22
CA SER A 520 -35.64 1.30 11.51
C SER A 520 -34.47 0.54 12.11
N ASP A 521 -33.68 1.21 12.94
CA ASP A 521 -32.74 0.60 13.89
C ASP A 521 -33.52 0.23 15.17
N ALA A 522 -34.07 -0.98 15.18
CA ALA A 522 -34.90 -1.54 16.24
C ALA A 522 -34.29 -2.78 16.91
N LEU A 523 -33.35 -3.45 16.24
CA LEU A 523 -32.66 -4.63 16.74
C LEU A 523 -31.15 -4.43 16.68
N SER A 524 -30.48 -4.86 17.74
CA SER A 524 -29.03 -4.94 17.78
C SER A 524 -28.68 -6.19 18.57
N LEU A 525 -27.61 -6.88 18.17
CA LEU A 525 -27.09 -8.03 18.87
C LEU A 525 -25.93 -7.59 19.78
N PRO A 526 -26.08 -7.64 21.12
CA PRO A 526 -25.00 -7.25 22.02
C PRO A 526 -23.85 -8.26 21.97
N GLU A 527 -22.69 -7.80 22.44
CA GLU A 527 -21.48 -8.61 22.55
C GLU A 527 -21.77 -9.93 23.31
N SER A 528 -21.23 -11.05 22.83
CA SER A 528 -21.38 -12.41 23.38
C SER A 528 -22.76 -13.09 23.27
N ALA A 529 -23.77 -12.44 22.68
CA ALA A 529 -25.11 -13.02 22.57
C ALA A 529 -25.23 -14.25 21.64
N CYS A 530 -24.31 -14.45 20.70
CA CYS A 530 -24.30 -15.60 19.76
C CYS A 530 -23.02 -16.46 19.89
N GLY A 531 -22.46 -16.55 21.09
CA GLY A 531 -21.16 -17.21 21.35
C GLY A 531 -20.00 -16.20 21.47
N ASP A 532 -18.87 -16.68 21.98
CA ASP A 532 -17.67 -15.87 22.22
C ASP A 532 -17.08 -15.36 20.88
N GLY A 533 -16.89 -14.05 20.72
CA GLY A 533 -16.03 -13.49 19.64
C GLY A 533 -16.58 -12.33 18.80
N TYR A 534 -17.88 -12.03 18.84
CA TYR A 534 -18.43 -10.90 18.08
C TYR A 534 -18.58 -9.63 18.95
N PRO A 535 -18.18 -8.45 18.44
CA PRO A 535 -18.56 -7.17 19.05
C PRO A 535 -20.09 -6.99 18.96
N THR A 536 -20.61 -5.93 19.58
CA THR A 536 -22.03 -5.58 19.40
C THR A 536 -22.30 -5.33 17.91
N LEU A 537 -23.20 -6.12 17.31
CA LEU A 537 -23.61 -6.01 15.90
C LEU A 537 -24.91 -5.22 15.79
N GLY A 538 -25.05 -4.46 14.71
CA GLY A 538 -26.32 -3.79 14.38
C GLY A 538 -26.63 -2.51 15.15
N ALA A 539 -25.83 -2.15 16.16
CA ALA A 539 -26.11 -0.97 16.97
C ALA A 539 -25.94 0.32 16.16
N GLY A 540 -27.03 1.09 16.01
CA GLY A 540 -27.00 2.32 15.25
C GLY A 540 -27.26 2.14 13.76
N THR A 541 -27.50 0.90 13.30
CA THR A 541 -27.74 0.58 11.88
C THR A 541 -29.16 0.09 11.65
N PRO A 542 -29.82 0.47 10.53
CA PRO A 542 -31.17 -0.01 10.25
C PRO A 542 -31.24 -1.52 9.96
N ASP A 543 -32.21 -2.22 10.58
CA ASP A 543 -32.35 -3.68 10.47
C ASP A 543 -33.65 -4.11 9.78
N GLN A 544 -33.57 -5.21 9.00
CA GLN A 544 -34.74 -5.89 8.45
C GLN A 544 -34.85 -7.33 8.92
N VAL A 545 -36.06 -7.69 9.34
CA VAL A 545 -36.41 -8.97 9.91
C VAL A 545 -37.21 -9.80 8.92
N TRP A 546 -36.76 -11.02 8.70
CA TRP A 546 -37.46 -12.09 8.02
C TRP A 546 -37.86 -13.16 9.02
N ARG A 547 -38.92 -13.91 8.75
CA ARG A 547 -39.31 -15.08 9.54
C ARG A 547 -39.61 -16.26 8.63
N PHE A 548 -39.23 -17.45 9.09
CA PHE A 548 -39.59 -18.70 8.42
C PHE A 548 -39.76 -19.83 9.42
N ALA A 549 -40.63 -20.78 9.08
CA ALA A 549 -40.78 -22.03 9.80
C ALA A 549 -40.16 -23.16 8.97
N ALA A 550 -39.25 -23.91 9.56
CA ALA A 550 -38.58 -25.02 8.90
C ALA A 550 -39.61 -26.08 8.42
N PRO A 551 -39.77 -26.34 7.11
CA PRO A 551 -40.75 -27.31 6.62
C PRO A 551 -40.45 -28.76 7.05
N ALA A 552 -39.19 -29.08 7.32
CA ALA A 552 -38.72 -30.35 7.83
C ALA A 552 -37.55 -30.14 8.80
N ALA A 553 -37.21 -31.15 9.59
CA ALA A 553 -36.01 -31.09 10.42
C ALA A 553 -34.76 -31.20 9.54
N GLY A 554 -33.74 -30.38 9.80
CA GLY A 554 -32.46 -30.44 9.11
C GLY A 554 -31.69 -29.11 9.11
N ILE A 555 -30.60 -29.08 8.34
CA ILE A 555 -29.72 -27.91 8.25
C ILE A 555 -30.21 -26.98 7.13
N TYR A 556 -30.43 -25.73 7.52
CA TYR A 556 -30.78 -24.63 6.62
C TYR A 556 -29.60 -23.68 6.54
N ARG A 557 -29.20 -23.30 5.33
CA ARG A 557 -28.22 -22.26 5.13
C ARG A 557 -28.94 -20.95 4.81
N VAL A 558 -28.55 -19.89 5.51
CA VAL A 558 -29.00 -18.53 5.27
C VAL A 558 -27.81 -17.74 4.78
N ASP A 559 -27.86 -17.26 3.55
CA ASP A 559 -26.83 -16.42 2.96
C ASP A 559 -27.37 -14.99 2.77
N LEU A 560 -26.53 -14.03 3.13
CA LEU A 560 -26.72 -12.61 2.89
C LEU A 560 -25.67 -12.15 1.88
N ASP A 561 -26.13 -11.47 0.85
CA ASP A 561 -25.33 -10.77 -0.14
C ASP A 561 -25.80 -9.30 -0.13
N ALA A 562 -25.02 -8.42 0.49
CA ALA A 562 -25.35 -7.04 0.78
C ALA A 562 -24.44 -6.07 0.04
N SER A 563 -24.96 -4.90 -0.33
CA SER A 563 -24.16 -3.80 -0.89
C SER A 563 -23.35 -3.02 0.18
N PHE A 564 -23.20 -3.59 1.37
CA PHE A 564 -22.58 -2.99 2.54
C PHE A 564 -22.04 -4.11 3.44
N TYR A 565 -21.13 -3.79 4.36
CA TYR A 565 -20.67 -4.75 5.37
C TYR A 565 -21.84 -5.17 6.28
N GLY A 566 -22.35 -6.37 6.02
CA GLY A 566 -23.56 -6.88 6.66
C GLY A 566 -23.27 -7.60 7.97
N ALA A 567 -24.26 -7.55 8.87
CA ALA A 567 -24.44 -8.47 9.96
C ALA A 567 -25.71 -9.30 9.71
N LEU A 568 -25.57 -10.61 9.82
CA LEU A 568 -26.63 -11.59 9.69
C LEU A 568 -26.73 -12.36 11.00
N TYR A 569 -27.84 -12.25 11.71
CA TYR A 569 -28.06 -13.01 12.94
C TYR A 569 -29.46 -13.60 13.00
N VAL A 570 -29.57 -14.77 13.62
CA VAL A 570 -30.78 -15.58 13.62
C VAL A 570 -31.26 -15.81 15.04
N LEU A 571 -32.52 -15.43 15.30
CA LEU A 571 -33.14 -15.50 16.61
C LEU A 571 -34.21 -16.61 16.65
N ALA A 572 -34.19 -17.41 17.71
CA ALA A 572 -35.21 -18.41 18.01
C ALA A 572 -36.57 -17.78 18.34
N SER A 573 -36.54 -16.60 18.96
CA SER A 573 -37.72 -15.90 19.43
C SER A 573 -37.51 -14.38 19.40
N CYS A 574 -38.62 -13.64 19.53
CA CYS A 574 -38.60 -12.19 19.65
C CYS A 574 -39.11 -11.80 21.02
N ALA A 575 -38.31 -12.03 22.06
CA ALA A 575 -38.58 -11.49 23.38
C ALA A 575 -38.40 -9.96 23.32
N THR A 576 -39.51 -9.23 23.28
CA THR A 576 -39.46 -7.77 23.30
C THR A 576 -39.03 -7.29 24.69
N GLY A 577 -37.83 -6.72 24.81
CA GLY A 577 -37.42 -5.91 25.95
C GLY A 577 -36.37 -6.48 26.89
N GLU A 578 -35.78 -7.64 26.60
CA GLU A 578 -34.55 -8.12 27.22
C GLU A 578 -33.58 -8.49 26.07
N THR A 579 -32.29 -8.29 26.28
CA THR A 579 -31.24 -8.49 25.27
C THR A 579 -31.34 -9.89 24.64
N PRO A 580 -31.05 -10.06 23.33
CA PRO A 580 -31.17 -11.36 22.62
C PRO A 580 -30.26 -12.51 23.11
N ASP A 581 -29.61 -12.36 24.26
CA ASP A 581 -28.45 -13.14 24.70
C ASP A 581 -28.72 -14.65 24.79
N ASP A 582 -29.95 -15.05 25.13
CA ASP A 582 -30.34 -16.47 25.24
C ASP A 582 -31.09 -17.02 24.01
N ASP A 583 -31.43 -16.16 23.04
CA ASP A 583 -32.32 -16.50 21.91
C ASP A 583 -31.57 -16.55 20.56
N CYS A 584 -30.28 -16.20 20.50
CA CYS A 584 -29.54 -16.30 19.26
C CYS A 584 -29.16 -17.76 18.92
N LEU A 585 -29.39 -18.14 17.66
CA LEU A 585 -29.05 -19.45 17.10
C LEU A 585 -27.74 -19.43 16.30
N ALA A 586 -27.46 -18.34 15.59
CA ALA A 586 -26.23 -18.15 14.81
C ALA A 586 -26.07 -16.68 14.41
N ALA A 587 -24.82 -16.24 14.22
CA ALA A 587 -24.50 -14.95 13.65
C ALA A 587 -23.25 -15.02 12.75
N ALA A 588 -23.19 -14.15 11.76
CA ALA A 588 -22.03 -13.89 10.92
C ALA A 588 -22.02 -12.40 10.52
N ALA A 589 -20.86 -11.76 10.48
CA ALA A 589 -20.75 -10.32 10.17
C ALA A 589 -19.38 -9.98 9.57
N GLY A 590 -19.22 -8.72 9.14
CA GLY A 590 -17.91 -8.18 8.77
C GLY A 590 -17.54 -8.36 7.30
N ALA A 591 -18.47 -8.77 6.45
CA ALA A 591 -18.29 -8.82 5.00
C ALA A 591 -19.60 -8.50 4.25
N PRO A 592 -19.54 -8.09 2.97
CA PRO A 592 -20.71 -7.97 2.11
C PRO A 592 -21.44 -9.30 1.88
N HIS A 593 -20.69 -10.40 1.89
CA HIS A 593 -21.22 -11.76 1.78
C HIS A 593 -20.99 -12.51 3.08
N VAL A 594 -22.06 -12.85 3.79
CA VAL A 594 -22.00 -13.61 5.05
C VAL A 594 -23.07 -14.69 5.05
N GLY A 595 -22.83 -15.79 5.75
CA GLY A 595 -23.78 -16.88 5.81
C GLY A 595 -23.72 -17.63 7.12
N VAL A 596 -24.85 -18.22 7.52
CA VAL A 596 -24.97 -19.06 8.72
C VAL A 596 -25.69 -20.37 8.40
N ASN A 597 -25.28 -21.43 9.09
CA ASN A 597 -25.95 -22.72 9.06
C ASN A 597 -26.80 -22.88 10.32
N LEU A 598 -28.04 -23.37 10.15
CA LEU A 598 -29.02 -23.51 11.22
C LEU A 598 -29.55 -24.94 11.26
N ASP A 599 -29.33 -25.66 12.36
CA ASP A 599 -30.04 -26.93 12.61
C ASP A 599 -31.41 -26.63 13.23
N LEU A 600 -32.47 -26.89 12.46
CA LEU A 600 -33.85 -26.56 12.85
C LEU A 600 -34.71 -27.81 12.91
N ALA A 601 -35.54 -27.93 13.96
CA ALA A 601 -36.57 -28.93 14.03
C ALA A 601 -37.74 -28.64 13.06
N ALA A 602 -38.45 -29.68 12.62
CA ALA A 602 -39.62 -29.50 11.77
C ALA A 602 -40.68 -28.61 12.45
N GLY A 603 -41.05 -27.52 11.78
CA GLY A 603 -41.99 -26.51 12.28
C GLY A 603 -41.40 -25.50 13.25
N GLN A 604 -40.10 -25.56 13.56
CA GLN A 604 -39.41 -24.53 14.34
C GLN A 604 -39.39 -23.22 13.54
N GLU A 605 -39.88 -22.15 14.15
CA GLU A 605 -39.97 -20.83 13.54
C GLU A 605 -38.83 -19.94 14.05
N VAL A 606 -38.06 -19.35 13.14
CA VAL A 606 -36.90 -18.50 13.45
C VAL A 606 -37.01 -17.16 12.73
N ARG A 607 -36.28 -16.16 13.24
CA ARG A 607 -36.20 -14.82 12.66
C ARG A 607 -34.79 -14.59 12.18
N VAL A 608 -34.65 -14.16 10.94
CA VAL A 608 -33.39 -13.79 10.34
C VAL A 608 -33.34 -12.27 10.30
N VAL A 609 -32.35 -11.68 10.95
CA VAL A 609 -32.15 -10.24 10.98
C VAL A 609 -30.97 -9.90 10.07
N VAL A 610 -31.21 -8.95 9.16
CA VAL A 610 -30.23 -8.40 8.24
C VAL A 610 -29.96 -6.96 8.68
N ASP A 611 -28.70 -6.66 8.95
CA ASP A 611 -28.28 -5.46 9.66
C ASP A 611 -26.88 -5.01 9.21
N GLY A 612 -26.40 -3.87 9.69
CA GLY A 612 -25.03 -3.40 9.50
C GLY A 612 -24.04 -3.97 10.51
N ALA A 613 -22.80 -4.24 10.09
CA ALA A 613 -21.79 -4.82 10.97
C ALA A 613 -21.13 -3.83 11.95
N SER A 614 -21.24 -2.51 11.71
CA SER A 614 -20.45 -1.50 12.41
C SER A 614 -21.27 -0.74 13.47
N PRO A 615 -20.73 -0.55 14.70
CA PRO A 615 -21.28 0.35 15.71
C PRO A 615 -20.83 1.81 15.54
N THR A 616 -20.13 2.16 14.44
CA THR A 616 -19.57 3.50 14.22
C THR A 616 -20.59 4.50 13.66
N VAL A 617 -20.22 5.79 13.66
CA VAL A 617 -21.09 6.96 13.42
C VAL A 617 -21.79 7.02 12.06
N THR A 618 -21.41 6.20 11.07
CA THR A 618 -22.09 6.09 9.79
C THR A 618 -22.90 4.80 9.71
N PRO A 619 -24.25 4.87 9.71
CA PRO A 619 -25.07 3.67 9.71
C PRO A 619 -24.91 2.91 8.38
N LEU A 620 -24.30 1.73 8.43
CA LEU A 620 -24.21 0.82 7.29
C LEU A 620 -25.60 0.35 6.88
N ARG A 621 -25.94 0.53 5.61
CA ARG A 621 -27.28 0.27 5.06
C ARG A 621 -27.23 0.13 3.55
N GLY A 622 -28.23 -0.53 2.97
CA GLY A 622 -28.34 -0.64 1.52
C GLY A 622 -29.21 -1.81 1.08
N THR A 623 -29.08 -2.16 -0.19
CA THR A 623 -29.78 -3.31 -0.77
C THR A 623 -29.10 -4.61 -0.40
N TYR A 624 -29.88 -5.68 -0.33
CA TYR A 624 -29.34 -7.02 -0.15
C TYR A 624 -30.20 -8.08 -0.82
N ALA A 625 -29.59 -9.22 -1.12
CA ALA A 625 -30.25 -10.47 -1.44
C ALA A 625 -30.11 -11.43 -0.25
N LEU A 626 -31.23 -12.00 0.19
CA LEU A 626 -31.29 -13.02 1.21
C LEU A 626 -31.66 -14.35 0.56
N ARG A 627 -30.86 -15.38 0.79
CA ARG A 627 -31.15 -16.74 0.33
C ARG A 627 -31.31 -17.64 1.54
N VAL A 628 -32.39 -18.42 1.55
CA VAL A 628 -32.60 -19.48 2.53
C VAL A 628 -32.67 -20.78 1.74
N SER A 629 -31.67 -21.63 1.87
CA SER A 629 -31.61 -22.91 1.19
C SER A 629 -31.72 -24.04 2.21
N GLY A 630 -32.65 -24.96 1.97
CA GLY A 630 -32.81 -26.19 2.76
C GLY A 630 -31.99 -27.24 2.06
N VAL A 631 -30.72 -27.36 2.42
CA VAL A 631 -29.79 -28.07 1.54
C VAL A 631 -29.76 -29.56 1.84
N CYS A 632 -30.09 -29.99 3.06
CA CYS A 632 -30.01 -31.41 3.37
C CYS A 632 -30.71 -31.79 4.68
N ALA A 633 -31.37 -32.96 4.67
CA ALA A 633 -31.82 -33.61 5.89
C ALA A 633 -30.67 -34.50 6.41
N PRO A 634 -30.15 -34.25 7.63
CA PRO A 634 -28.97 -34.95 8.15
C PRO A 634 -29.21 -36.46 8.23
N GLN A 635 -28.32 -37.23 7.62
CA GLN A 635 -28.39 -38.68 7.49
C GLN A 635 -27.75 -39.39 8.69
N CYS A 636 -28.16 -39.00 9.90
CA CYS A 636 -27.52 -39.47 11.14
C CYS A 636 -28.15 -40.71 11.76
N GLU A 637 -29.21 -41.25 11.16
CA GLU A 637 -29.86 -42.45 11.70
C GLU A 637 -28.87 -43.64 11.73
N GLY A 638 -28.49 -44.06 12.94
CA GLY A 638 -27.59 -45.19 13.18
C GLY A 638 -26.08 -44.85 13.18
N ARG A 639 -25.72 -43.58 13.02
CA ARG A 639 -24.34 -43.06 13.11
C ARG A 639 -24.13 -42.40 14.49
N ASP A 640 -22.97 -42.61 15.08
CA ASP A 640 -22.53 -41.97 16.33
C ASP A 640 -21.69 -40.70 16.07
N CYS A 641 -21.12 -40.56 14.86
CA CYS A 641 -20.24 -39.46 14.45
C CYS A 641 -20.14 -39.33 12.92
N GLY A 642 -19.42 -38.30 12.47
CA GLY A 642 -19.00 -38.12 11.07
C GLY A 642 -19.99 -37.32 10.25
N LEU A 643 -19.71 -37.12 8.96
CA LEU A 643 -20.53 -36.27 8.09
C LEU A 643 -22.00 -36.69 8.10
N ASP A 644 -22.88 -35.70 8.25
CA ASP A 644 -24.33 -35.88 8.16
C ASP A 644 -24.87 -35.80 6.72
N GLY A 645 -23.97 -35.58 5.74
CA GLY A 645 -24.31 -35.40 4.33
C GLY A 645 -24.77 -33.98 3.97
N CYS A 646 -24.79 -33.08 4.95
CA CYS A 646 -25.31 -31.72 4.87
C CYS A 646 -24.25 -30.64 5.18
N GLY A 647 -22.98 -31.02 5.29
CA GLY A 647 -21.90 -30.14 5.74
C GLY A 647 -21.78 -30.06 7.28
N GLY A 648 -22.60 -30.79 8.03
CA GLY A 648 -22.50 -30.93 9.48
C GLY A 648 -21.95 -32.29 9.91
N SER A 649 -21.97 -32.56 11.22
CA SER A 649 -21.61 -33.86 11.79
C SER A 649 -22.74 -34.50 12.59
N CYS A 650 -22.85 -35.82 12.54
CA CYS A 650 -23.83 -36.61 13.30
C CYS A 650 -23.51 -36.75 14.80
N GLY A 651 -22.42 -36.13 15.26
CA GLY A 651 -21.92 -36.23 16.62
C GLY A 651 -20.38 -36.17 16.66
N THR A 652 -19.85 -35.96 17.86
CA THR A 652 -18.41 -35.96 18.15
C THR A 652 -18.01 -37.21 18.92
N CYS A 653 -16.80 -37.69 18.67
CA CYS A 653 -16.25 -38.83 19.40
C CYS A 653 -15.61 -38.37 20.71
N GLN A 654 -15.63 -39.25 21.71
CA GLN A 654 -14.90 -39.02 22.97
C GLN A 654 -13.39 -39.03 22.74
N ASP A 655 -12.64 -38.35 23.60
CA ASP A 655 -11.18 -38.24 23.54
C ASP A 655 -10.48 -39.58 23.22
N GLY A 656 -9.59 -39.56 22.22
CA GLY A 656 -8.83 -40.72 21.76
C GLY A 656 -9.56 -41.63 20.77
N LEU A 657 -10.83 -41.34 20.45
CA LEU A 657 -11.57 -41.98 19.36
C LEU A 657 -11.69 -41.02 18.18
N ALA A 658 -11.61 -41.55 16.97
CA ALA A 658 -11.92 -40.81 15.75
C ALA A 658 -13.09 -41.45 15.01
N CYS A 659 -13.72 -40.68 14.15
CA CYS A 659 -14.88 -41.15 13.42
C CYS A 659 -14.49 -42.01 12.22
N ASN A 660 -14.96 -43.25 12.19
CA ASN A 660 -14.89 -44.05 10.99
C ASN A 660 -15.95 -43.56 9.98
N ALA A 661 -15.52 -42.80 8.97
CA ALA A 661 -16.40 -42.26 7.95
C ALA A 661 -17.22 -43.34 7.20
N ALA A 662 -16.75 -44.59 7.12
CA ALA A 662 -17.42 -45.65 6.39
C ALA A 662 -18.76 -46.10 7.01
N ASP A 663 -18.85 -46.11 8.34
CA ASP A 663 -20.03 -46.59 9.08
C ASP A 663 -20.54 -45.61 10.15
N GLY A 664 -19.87 -44.48 10.33
CA GLY A 664 -20.24 -43.43 11.27
C GLY A 664 -20.06 -43.83 12.73
N ARG A 665 -19.15 -44.76 13.04
CA ARG A 665 -18.86 -45.22 14.42
C ARG A 665 -17.58 -44.61 14.96
N CYS A 666 -17.59 -44.27 16.24
CA CYS A 666 -16.37 -43.89 16.95
C CYS A 666 -15.51 -45.12 17.20
N VAL A 667 -14.31 -45.13 16.62
CA VAL A 667 -13.30 -46.19 16.76
C VAL A 667 -11.99 -45.60 17.23
N ALA A 668 -11.00 -46.42 17.58
CA ALA A 668 -9.70 -45.89 18.00
C ALA A 668 -9.09 -45.03 16.88
N ALA A 669 -8.56 -43.85 17.21
CA ALA A 669 -8.07 -42.90 16.21
C ALA A 669 -7.04 -43.50 15.23
N SER A 670 -6.19 -44.40 15.72
CA SER A 670 -5.20 -45.14 14.90
C SER A 670 -5.81 -46.05 13.82
N GLU A 671 -7.08 -46.43 13.96
CA GLU A 671 -7.78 -47.30 13.01
C GLU A 671 -8.41 -46.51 11.85
N VAL A 672 -8.56 -45.18 11.99
CA VAL A 672 -9.18 -44.33 10.98
C VAL A 672 -8.14 -43.87 9.96
N VAL A 673 -8.32 -44.26 8.71
CA VAL A 673 -7.41 -43.87 7.61
C VAL A 673 -7.45 -42.35 7.42
N GLY A 674 -6.27 -41.74 7.33
CA GLY A 674 -6.07 -40.30 7.20
C GLY A 674 -6.12 -39.54 8.51
N ASN A 675 -6.36 -40.18 9.67
CA ASN A 675 -6.38 -39.44 10.93
C ASN A 675 -4.98 -39.19 11.48
N ARG A 676 -4.04 -40.10 11.23
CA ARG A 676 -2.65 -40.02 11.69
C ARG A 676 -1.68 -40.50 10.64
N CYS A 677 -0.42 -40.10 10.79
CA CYS A 677 0.65 -40.48 9.89
C CYS A 677 1.02 -41.96 9.94
N GLU A 678 0.61 -42.72 10.96
CA GLU A 678 0.74 -44.19 10.94
C GLU A 678 -0.22 -44.86 9.95
N ASN A 679 -1.33 -44.20 9.60
CA ASN A 679 -2.33 -44.70 8.68
C ASN A 679 -2.88 -43.58 7.75
N PRO A 680 -2.04 -42.93 6.92
CA PRO A 680 -2.41 -41.76 6.13
C PRO A 680 -3.18 -42.12 4.86
N LEU A 681 -3.91 -41.15 4.29
CA LEU A 681 -4.48 -41.26 2.96
C LEU A 681 -3.35 -41.18 1.91
N LYS A 682 -3.30 -42.12 0.96
CA LYS A 682 -2.17 -42.19 0.01
C LYS A 682 -2.46 -41.43 -1.28
N ILE A 683 -1.54 -40.57 -1.68
CA ILE A 683 -1.50 -39.91 -2.99
C ILE A 683 -0.38 -40.54 -3.81
N THR A 684 -0.74 -41.30 -4.85
CA THR A 684 0.19 -42.13 -5.62
C THR A 684 0.53 -41.58 -7.01
N SER A 685 -0.09 -40.48 -7.42
CA SER A 685 0.11 -39.84 -8.73
C SER A 685 -0.40 -38.40 -8.67
N VAL A 686 0.21 -37.51 -9.45
CA VAL A 686 -0.26 -36.13 -9.69
C VAL A 686 -0.60 -35.93 -11.18
N PRO A 687 -1.52 -35.02 -11.55
CA PRO A 687 -2.33 -34.19 -10.65
C PRO A 687 -3.29 -35.05 -9.81
N ALA A 688 -3.45 -34.67 -8.54
CA ALA A 688 -4.33 -35.35 -7.59
C ALA A 688 -5.38 -34.37 -7.10
N HIS A 689 -6.66 -34.70 -7.31
CA HIS A 689 -7.79 -34.01 -6.69
C HIS A 689 -8.42 -34.92 -5.65
N ARG A 690 -8.66 -34.42 -4.44
CA ARG A 690 -9.16 -35.18 -3.29
C ARG A 690 -10.16 -34.37 -2.48
N ALA A 691 -11.42 -34.76 -2.56
CA ALA A 691 -12.41 -34.41 -1.54
C ALA A 691 -12.02 -35.02 -0.19
N GLY A 692 -12.10 -34.22 0.88
CA GLY A 692 -11.72 -34.60 2.24
C GLY A 692 -12.55 -33.89 3.31
N THR A 693 -12.29 -34.25 4.57
CA THR A 693 -12.90 -33.60 5.73
C THR A 693 -12.08 -33.83 7.00
N THR A 694 -11.97 -32.77 7.81
CA THR A 694 -11.42 -32.77 9.17
C THR A 694 -12.45 -33.10 10.24
N LEU A 695 -13.75 -33.17 9.88
CA LEU A 695 -14.83 -33.46 10.83
C LEU A 695 -14.71 -34.86 11.43
N GLY A 696 -14.69 -34.90 12.77
CA GLY A 696 -14.58 -36.15 13.54
C GLY A 696 -13.17 -36.75 13.54
N ARG A 697 -12.15 -35.99 13.15
CA ARG A 697 -10.73 -36.31 13.34
C ARG A 697 -10.28 -35.90 14.74
N THR A 698 -9.09 -36.36 15.15
CA THR A 698 -8.48 -35.93 16.42
C THR A 698 -7.39 -34.87 16.18
N PRO A 699 -7.22 -33.90 17.10
CA PRO A 699 -6.14 -32.90 17.06
C PRO A 699 -4.81 -33.53 17.52
N ASP A 700 -4.14 -34.21 16.60
CA ASP A 700 -2.89 -34.95 16.81
C ASP A 700 -1.64 -34.14 16.44
N TYR A 701 -1.76 -33.15 15.55
CA TYR A 701 -0.68 -32.34 15.04
C TYR A 701 -0.98 -30.86 15.26
N SER A 702 0.08 -30.05 15.20
CA SER A 702 0.01 -28.59 15.26
C SER A 702 1.36 -28.04 14.80
N VAL A 703 1.35 -26.81 14.31
CA VAL A 703 2.56 -26.10 13.89
C VAL A 703 3.05 -25.24 15.05
N PRO A 704 4.28 -25.43 15.56
CA PRO A 704 4.86 -24.51 16.54
C PRO A 704 5.26 -23.17 15.91
N ALA A 705 5.28 -22.10 16.72
CA ALA A 705 5.65 -20.77 16.27
C ALA A 705 7.03 -20.74 15.60
N GLY A 706 7.09 -20.21 14.38
CA GLY A 706 8.31 -20.09 13.56
C GLY A 706 8.91 -21.42 13.07
N ALA A 707 8.22 -22.55 13.25
CA ALA A 707 8.75 -23.85 12.86
C ALA A 707 8.49 -24.23 11.39
N CYS A 708 7.55 -23.56 10.73
CA CYS A 708 7.20 -23.86 9.35
C CYS A 708 7.30 -22.60 8.48
N PRO A 709 8.08 -22.60 7.39
CA PRO A 709 8.12 -21.48 6.45
C PRO A 709 6.70 -21.14 5.97
N GLY A 710 6.32 -19.86 6.05
CA GLY A 710 4.99 -19.38 5.69
C GLY A 710 3.99 -19.31 6.85
N ILE A 711 4.32 -19.84 8.04
CA ILE A 711 3.48 -19.74 9.25
C ILE A 711 4.30 -19.09 10.38
N VAL A 712 3.81 -17.97 10.91
CA VAL A 712 4.52 -17.18 11.93
C VAL A 712 4.18 -17.65 13.36
N GLY A 713 2.92 -17.95 13.64
CA GLY A 713 2.41 -18.31 14.97
C GLY A 713 2.36 -19.82 15.24
N ALA A 714 1.98 -20.19 16.47
CA ALA A 714 1.68 -21.58 16.82
C ALA A 714 0.18 -21.84 16.63
N TRP A 715 -0.20 -22.83 15.81
CA TRP A 715 -1.59 -23.03 15.38
C TRP A 715 -1.93 -24.51 15.20
N GLY A 716 -3.23 -24.82 15.19
CA GLY A 716 -3.75 -26.17 14.93
C GLY A 716 -4.00 -27.05 16.17
N ALA A 717 -3.66 -26.58 17.37
CA ALA A 717 -3.63 -27.46 18.55
C ALA A 717 -5.00 -27.99 19.02
N ALA A 718 -6.11 -27.42 18.52
CA ALA A 718 -7.47 -27.80 18.93
C ALA A 718 -8.32 -28.43 17.81
N SER A 719 -7.86 -28.36 16.56
CA SER A 719 -8.65 -28.73 15.38
C SER A 719 -8.30 -30.13 14.88
N GLY A 720 -9.27 -30.83 14.29
CA GLY A 720 -9.05 -32.20 13.82
C GLY A 720 -8.15 -32.31 12.58
N ASP A 721 -7.19 -33.24 12.58
CA ASP A 721 -6.25 -33.40 11.46
C ASP A 721 -6.70 -34.40 10.38
N THR A 722 -6.47 -34.04 9.11
CA THR A 722 -6.43 -35.01 8.01
C THR A 722 -5.05 -35.09 7.37
N VAL A 723 -4.48 -36.29 7.37
CA VAL A 723 -3.13 -36.58 6.88
C VAL A 723 -3.16 -37.35 5.57
N TYR A 724 -2.46 -36.79 4.58
CA TYR A 724 -2.12 -37.46 3.33
C TYR A 724 -0.62 -37.78 3.27
N ALA A 725 -0.26 -38.96 2.77
CA ALA A 725 1.10 -39.31 2.40
C ALA A 725 1.27 -39.16 0.89
N PHE A 726 2.19 -38.30 0.48
CA PHE A 726 2.50 -38.02 -0.92
C PHE A 726 3.95 -38.38 -1.21
N THR A 727 4.17 -39.18 -2.26
CA THR A 727 5.50 -39.46 -2.80
C THR A 727 5.59 -38.83 -4.18
N PRO A 728 6.44 -37.80 -4.39
CA PRO A 728 6.50 -37.12 -5.67
C PRO A 728 7.08 -38.07 -6.74
N PRO A 729 6.54 -38.07 -7.97
CA PRO A 729 7.02 -38.95 -9.04
C PRO A 729 8.46 -38.63 -9.50
N ALA A 730 8.90 -37.39 -9.33
CA ALA A 730 10.27 -36.92 -9.60
C ALA A 730 10.62 -35.73 -8.68
N PRO A 731 11.91 -35.41 -8.46
CA PRO A 731 12.29 -34.13 -7.84
C PRO A 731 11.79 -32.95 -8.68
N GLY A 732 11.32 -31.89 -8.05
CA GLY A 732 10.75 -30.73 -8.74
C GLY A 732 9.93 -29.83 -7.82
N SER A 733 9.32 -28.80 -8.40
CA SER A 733 8.37 -27.93 -7.70
C SER A 733 6.95 -28.51 -7.81
N TYR A 734 6.21 -28.42 -6.72
CA TYR A 734 4.84 -28.90 -6.62
C TYR A 734 3.99 -27.83 -5.95
N ALA A 735 2.79 -27.62 -6.48
CA ALA A 735 1.75 -26.83 -5.84
C ALA A 735 0.83 -27.76 -5.04
N VAL A 736 0.55 -27.40 -3.80
CA VAL A 736 -0.45 -28.01 -2.93
C VAL A 736 -1.47 -26.92 -2.65
N SER A 737 -2.68 -27.10 -3.15
CA SER A 737 -3.78 -26.14 -2.98
C SER A 737 -4.92 -26.80 -2.23
N LEU A 738 -5.52 -26.07 -1.31
CA LEU A 738 -6.63 -26.49 -0.48
C LEU A 738 -7.75 -25.46 -0.62
N ASP A 739 -8.97 -25.93 -0.84
CA ASP A 739 -10.18 -25.11 -0.84
C ASP A 739 -11.12 -25.68 0.21
N ALA A 740 -11.31 -24.96 1.31
CA ALA A 740 -12.03 -25.43 2.48
C ALA A 740 -13.22 -24.53 2.83
N ASP A 741 -14.26 -25.12 3.43
CA ASP A 741 -15.41 -24.38 3.97
C ASP A 741 -15.20 -23.83 5.39
N PHE A 742 -13.97 -23.93 5.89
CA PHE A 742 -13.54 -23.50 7.21
C PHE A 742 -12.19 -22.76 7.11
N ASP A 743 -11.81 -22.07 8.18
CA ASP A 743 -10.51 -21.41 8.30
C ASP A 743 -9.43 -22.48 8.50
N SER A 744 -8.75 -22.88 7.42
CA SER A 744 -7.81 -24.01 7.43
C SER A 744 -6.35 -23.61 7.54
N LEU A 745 -5.59 -24.54 8.12
CA LEU A 745 -4.15 -24.50 8.21
C LEU A 745 -3.59 -25.65 7.37
N LEU A 746 -2.89 -25.32 6.28
CA LEU A 746 -2.27 -26.31 5.39
C LEU A 746 -0.75 -26.32 5.59
N TYR A 747 -0.18 -27.49 5.86
CA TYR A 747 1.27 -27.60 5.99
C TYR A 747 1.80 -28.98 5.59
N VAL A 748 3.07 -29.02 5.18
CA VAL A 748 3.73 -30.22 4.66
C VAL A 748 4.99 -30.53 5.46
N VAL A 749 5.10 -31.76 5.95
CA VAL A 749 6.21 -32.22 6.81
C VAL A 749 6.86 -33.49 6.27
N ARG A 750 8.12 -33.74 6.64
CA ARG A 750 8.76 -35.06 6.40
C ARG A 750 8.51 -36.06 7.52
N ASP A 751 8.31 -35.59 8.75
CA ASP A 751 8.10 -36.44 9.92
C ASP A 751 7.08 -35.81 10.86
N CYS A 752 5.89 -36.40 10.94
CA CYS A 752 4.82 -35.90 11.80
C CYS A 752 5.14 -36.00 13.29
N GLY A 753 6.05 -36.88 13.70
CA GLY A 753 6.53 -36.92 15.09
C GLY A 753 7.48 -35.77 15.43
N ALA A 754 7.92 -35.02 14.42
CA ALA A 754 8.89 -33.93 14.52
C ALA A 754 8.52 -32.75 13.61
N VAL A 755 7.25 -32.30 13.66
CA VAL A 755 6.74 -31.15 12.86
C VAL A 755 7.68 -29.95 12.99
N ALA A 756 8.12 -29.64 14.21
CA ALA A 756 8.99 -28.50 14.52
C ALA A 756 10.27 -28.42 13.69
N THR A 757 10.81 -29.56 13.26
CA THR A 757 12.11 -29.66 12.58
C THR A 757 12.03 -30.26 11.18
N SER A 758 10.83 -30.67 10.75
CA SER A 758 10.63 -31.38 9.49
C SER A 758 9.63 -30.71 8.55
N CYS A 759 9.06 -29.58 8.95
CA CYS A 759 8.17 -28.77 8.12
C CYS A 759 8.92 -28.22 6.90
N LEU A 760 8.36 -28.45 5.72
CA LEU A 760 8.89 -27.97 4.44
C LEU A 760 8.26 -26.64 4.03
N GLY A 761 7.05 -26.38 4.50
CA GLY A 761 6.32 -25.14 4.28
C GLY A 761 4.87 -25.31 4.71
N GLY A 762 4.22 -24.19 4.98
CA GLY A 762 2.83 -24.11 5.35
C GLY A 762 2.26 -22.75 4.99
N VAL A 763 0.94 -22.65 5.01
CA VAL A 763 0.21 -21.47 4.58
C VAL A 763 -1.09 -21.41 5.37
N ASP A 764 -1.53 -20.18 5.57
CA ASP A 764 -2.76 -19.80 6.23
C ASP A 764 -3.24 -18.52 5.52
N ALA A 765 -4.42 -18.56 4.93
CA ALA A 765 -5.06 -17.37 4.39
C ALA A 765 -5.95 -16.79 5.50
N LEU A 766 -6.11 -15.47 5.58
CA LEU A 766 -6.93 -14.87 6.64
C LEU A 766 -8.40 -15.30 6.49
N GLY A 767 -8.88 -16.14 7.40
CA GLY A 767 -10.25 -16.63 7.43
C GLY A 767 -10.53 -17.69 6.36
N VAL A 768 -11.80 -17.92 6.06
CA VAL A 768 -12.21 -18.96 5.08
C VAL A 768 -11.78 -18.56 3.67
N GLY A 769 -10.94 -19.37 3.03
CA GLY A 769 -10.48 -19.15 1.67
C GLY A 769 -9.53 -20.24 1.19
N PRO A 770 -9.09 -20.19 -0.08
CA PRO A 770 -8.18 -21.19 -0.61
C PRO A 770 -6.76 -20.97 -0.07
N GLU A 771 -6.13 -22.02 0.46
CA GLU A 771 -4.71 -22.00 0.76
C GLU A 771 -3.89 -22.59 -0.38
N THR A 772 -2.82 -21.91 -0.81
CA THR A 772 -1.91 -22.44 -1.83
C THR A 772 -0.47 -22.36 -1.36
N LEU A 773 0.20 -23.52 -1.38
CA LEU A 773 1.58 -23.70 -0.96
C LEU A 773 2.40 -24.27 -2.11
N THR A 774 3.47 -23.58 -2.48
CA THR A 774 4.46 -24.07 -3.46
C THR A 774 5.69 -24.60 -2.74
N LEU A 775 6.08 -25.84 -3.04
CA LEU A 775 7.22 -26.51 -2.40
C LEU A 775 8.17 -27.07 -3.45
N THR A 776 9.47 -26.94 -3.22
CA THR A 776 10.50 -27.64 -4.01
C THR A 776 10.91 -28.93 -3.29
N LEU A 777 10.58 -30.08 -3.87
CA LEU A 777 10.94 -31.39 -3.36
C LEU A 777 12.19 -31.90 -4.07
N THR A 778 13.29 -32.02 -3.33
CA THR A 778 14.62 -32.35 -3.88
C THR A 778 14.86 -33.83 -4.16
N ASP A 779 13.96 -34.70 -3.69
CA ASP A 779 14.05 -36.15 -3.82
C ASP A 779 12.64 -36.76 -3.92
N VAL A 780 12.58 -38.07 -4.10
CA VAL A 780 11.33 -38.85 -4.20
C VAL A 780 10.93 -39.51 -2.88
N SER A 781 11.31 -38.91 -1.75
CA SER A 781 10.87 -39.39 -0.44
C SER A 781 9.42 -38.99 -0.15
N THR A 782 8.73 -39.79 0.66
CA THR A 782 7.36 -39.48 1.09
C THR A 782 7.37 -38.27 2.01
N VAL A 783 6.49 -37.32 1.72
CA VAL A 783 6.11 -36.22 2.61
C VAL A 783 4.67 -36.43 3.10
N PHE A 784 4.31 -35.77 4.19
CA PHE A 784 2.97 -35.77 4.74
C PHE A 784 2.36 -34.39 4.58
N VAL A 785 1.22 -34.32 3.90
CA VAL A 785 0.40 -33.12 3.79
C VAL A 785 -0.66 -33.20 4.87
N ILE A 786 -0.70 -32.22 5.75
CA ILE A 786 -1.62 -32.14 6.87
C ILE A 786 -2.58 -30.99 6.60
N VAL A 787 -3.87 -31.31 6.64
CA VAL A 787 -4.98 -30.36 6.59
C VAL A 787 -5.56 -30.28 7.98
N ASP A 788 -5.54 -29.09 8.55
CA ASP A 788 -5.95 -28.79 9.92
C ASP A 788 -6.77 -27.49 9.93
N GLY A 789 -7.33 -27.08 11.08
CA GLY A 789 -8.03 -25.82 11.25
C GLY A 789 -7.21 -24.78 12.00
N PHE A 790 -7.32 -23.51 11.62
CA PHE A 790 -6.57 -22.41 12.21
C PHE A 790 -7.10 -22.02 13.61
N SER A 791 -6.89 -22.88 14.62
CA SER A 791 -7.32 -22.62 16.00
C SER A 791 -6.56 -23.43 17.04
N ASN A 792 -6.39 -22.82 18.22
CA ASN A 792 -5.82 -23.46 19.40
C ASN A 792 -6.83 -23.63 20.56
N PHE A 793 -8.06 -23.14 20.40
CA PHE A 793 -9.00 -22.99 21.51
C PHE A 793 -10.33 -23.71 21.27
N GLY A 794 -10.72 -23.88 20.01
CA GLY A 794 -11.89 -24.65 19.60
C GLY A 794 -11.60 -25.43 18.32
N ASP A 795 -12.35 -26.51 18.11
CA ASP A 795 -12.24 -27.31 16.88
C ASP A 795 -12.82 -26.51 15.70
N VAL A 796 -11.94 -26.07 14.81
CA VAL A 796 -12.31 -25.47 13.52
C VAL A 796 -12.13 -26.57 12.49
N SER A 797 -13.23 -27.15 12.03
CA SER A 797 -13.19 -28.29 11.11
C SER A 797 -14.35 -28.25 10.11
N GLY A 798 -14.17 -28.92 8.98
CA GLY A 798 -15.11 -28.86 7.88
C GLY A 798 -14.74 -29.79 6.73
N THR A 799 -15.24 -29.48 5.54
CA THR A 799 -14.95 -30.20 4.30
C THR A 799 -14.01 -29.40 3.43
N PHE A 800 -13.26 -30.11 2.57
CA PHE A 800 -12.28 -29.45 1.70
C PHE A 800 -12.03 -30.24 0.41
N GLU A 801 -11.51 -29.55 -0.60
CA GLU A 801 -10.90 -30.13 -1.79
C GLU A 801 -9.39 -29.87 -1.79
N LEU A 802 -8.60 -30.94 -1.77
CA LEU A 802 -7.14 -30.89 -1.85
C LEU A 802 -6.66 -31.21 -3.26
N VAL A 803 -5.84 -30.33 -3.81
CA VAL A 803 -5.21 -30.46 -5.13
C VAL A 803 -3.69 -30.50 -4.98
N ILE A 804 -3.03 -31.46 -5.63
CA ILE A 804 -1.56 -31.53 -5.71
C ILE A 804 -1.14 -31.69 -7.16
N GLU A 805 -0.32 -30.77 -7.66
CA GLU A 805 0.12 -30.71 -9.06
C GLU A 805 1.64 -30.47 -9.14
N ALA A 806 2.25 -30.93 -10.23
CA ALA A 806 3.65 -30.60 -10.54
C ALA A 806 3.68 -29.30 -11.35
N LEU A 807 4.64 -28.42 -11.04
CA LEU A 807 4.85 -27.13 -11.72
C LEU A 807 5.90 -27.25 -12.84
#